data_AF-A0A935K403-F1
#
_entry.id   AF-A0A935K403-F1
#
_cell.length_a   1.000
_cell.length_b   1.000
_cell.length_c   1.000
_cell.angle_alpha   90.00
_cell.angle_beta   90.00
_cell.angle_gamma   90.00
#
_symmetry.space_group_name_H-M   'P 1'
#
loop_
_entity.id
_entity.type
_entity.pdbx_description
1 polymer ?
#
loop_
_entity_poly.entity_id
_entity_poly.type
_entity_poly.pdbx_seq_one_letter_code
_entity_poly.pdbx_strand_id
1 'polypeptide(L)'
;MKIIIISALVFMTVNAQNVWYVNRDATGGDTGRNWANAWTDFDSTDYWGAGNGINWKIIQPGDTIYVSGGTDSTIYSPNGAYGIRLGYGTSSKNTFASGYPVVVTPAYQTGHNGDVYISAYGTESPILAIMNLSNIKFIGFTIIDNRIGGSGMVQLGDNDAELRDSLIFFEDNHIIGKGITEVLYINGTKTTVRNCIIENLPNDLPNSQDAITMSGGNGGHTIDRNIIILRNGNNETDAHRDGIQLSNLGFNVPAGQRLTITISNNLLIDTNPEGTHWNNMLYNYGWTQSANARFVIYNNIFVNRKIRTGVGGLAIGRYYVGSYSEYNSIYFLNNTIISKGSSGSMFTGWAIDTLVMKNNILIKDSLAPNILNIENTTAYWNATYKDIDYNYYAEYAGISSPFAVAGGINKSWSQWQSDGFDVHGNSGNSTAVIFANKYGLNKEDYYTETGRDEGVDLSAEFPFLRYDILGNERTGSWDMGALEFGGSQSSNINLRSKIFLQGPFNTNLMNTNLSQNGLLPNTQPFNTAPWNYNGSESLSSGSSSSFVDWVLVELRSSSNPTQVVSRKAAILKNDGTLLNSDGSIGVPFSNVQEGSYYVAVFHRNHLAVMSANPVQLSANSQIYDFTNGMDKAYGTNPMANLGNGIFGMYTGDGNSNGGITIADRNEVWLPQNGTLGYLNGDFNLDGGVTIHDVNLYWNINNGTMTQVP
;
A
#
# COMPACT_ATOMS: atom_id res chain seq x y z
N MET A 1 12.38 53.72 18.59
CA MET A 1 11.13 54.33 19.11
C MET A 1 9.97 53.61 18.45
N LYS A 2 9.06 53.05 19.25
CA LYS A 2 7.92 52.20 18.84
C LYS A 2 7.04 52.92 17.80
N ILE A 3 6.63 52.23 16.74
CA ILE A 3 5.45 52.60 15.96
C ILE A 3 4.50 51.40 15.95
N ILE A 4 3.33 51.67 16.53
CA ILE A 4 2.14 50.83 16.63
C ILE A 4 1.46 50.83 15.25
N ILE A 5 1.14 49.65 14.71
CA ILE A 5 0.09 49.51 13.70
C ILE A 5 -1.12 48.92 14.41
N ILE A 6 -2.18 49.73 14.46
CA ILE A 6 -3.54 49.34 14.84
C ILE A 6 -4.08 48.53 13.65
N SER A 7 -4.24 47.22 13.81
CA SER A 7 -5.07 46.40 12.93
C SER A 7 -6.47 46.28 13.53
N ALA A 8 -7.46 46.74 12.79
CA ALA A 8 -8.87 46.62 13.11
C ALA A 8 -9.25 45.14 13.26
N LEU A 9 -9.77 44.77 14.44
CA LEU A 9 -10.46 43.51 14.64
C LEU A 9 -11.75 43.52 13.81
N VAL A 10 -11.71 42.87 12.65
CA VAL A 10 -12.89 42.19 12.12
C VAL A 10 -12.99 40.89 12.91
N PHE A 11 -14.05 40.74 13.71
CA PHE A 11 -14.38 39.47 14.34
C PHE A 11 -14.73 38.46 13.24
N MET A 12 -13.72 37.79 12.68
CA MET A 12 -13.91 36.41 12.28
C MET A 12 -13.84 35.61 13.56
N THR A 13 -14.98 35.11 14.04
CA THR A 13 -15.00 33.97 14.93
C THR A 13 -14.36 32.81 14.17
N VAL A 14 -13.04 32.66 14.31
CA VAL A 14 -12.42 31.35 14.24
C VAL A 14 -13.03 30.64 15.43
N ASN A 15 -14.06 29.81 15.21
CA ASN A 15 -14.53 28.92 16.27
C ASN A 15 -13.29 28.16 16.74
N ALA A 16 -12.92 28.32 18.00
CA ALA A 16 -11.88 27.49 18.58
C ALA A 16 -12.34 26.03 18.40
N GLN A 17 -11.58 25.25 17.65
CA GLN A 17 -11.81 23.83 17.48
C GLN A 17 -11.81 23.18 18.86
N ASN A 18 -12.97 22.70 19.31
CA ASN A 18 -13.04 22.01 20.59
C ASN A 18 -12.47 20.60 20.40
N VAL A 19 -11.86 20.12 21.47
CA VAL A 19 -11.43 18.73 21.59
C VAL A 19 -12.34 18.05 22.58
N TRP A 20 -12.88 16.91 22.16
CA TRP A 20 -13.76 16.06 22.93
C TRP A 20 -13.13 14.70 23.15
N TYR A 21 -13.56 14.00 24.19
CA TYR A 21 -12.91 12.78 24.66
C TYR A 21 -13.94 11.68 24.91
N VAL A 22 -13.67 10.50 24.38
CA VAL A 22 -14.37 9.24 24.67
C VAL A 22 -13.37 8.30 25.33
N ASN A 23 -13.72 7.77 26.49
CA ASN A 23 -12.93 6.79 27.21
C ASN A 23 -13.86 5.92 28.06
N ARG A 24 -14.00 4.65 27.69
CA ARG A 24 -14.83 3.67 28.42
C ARG A 24 -14.50 3.58 29.90
N ASP A 25 -13.24 3.78 30.26
CA ASP A 25 -12.75 3.59 31.62
C ASP A 25 -12.72 4.92 32.43
N ALA A 26 -13.31 6.00 31.89
CA ALA A 26 -13.45 7.25 32.61
C ALA A 26 -14.42 7.12 33.82
N THR A 27 -14.18 7.93 34.85
CA THR A 27 -14.93 7.88 36.13
C THR A 27 -15.49 9.23 36.57
N GLY A 28 -15.27 10.29 35.78
CA GLY A 28 -15.78 11.63 36.03
C GLY A 28 -17.20 11.85 35.51
N GLY A 29 -17.55 13.09 35.24
CA GLY A 29 -18.94 13.50 34.99
C GLY A 29 -19.46 13.37 33.55
N ASP A 30 -18.87 12.52 32.70
CA ASP A 30 -19.34 12.23 31.32
C ASP A 30 -19.63 13.47 30.44
N THR A 31 -18.78 14.50 30.55
CA THR A 31 -18.96 15.78 29.82
C THR A 31 -18.28 15.81 28.44
N GLY A 32 -17.40 14.84 28.17
CA GLY A 32 -16.53 14.82 27.00
C GLY A 32 -15.38 15.84 27.01
N ARG A 33 -15.13 16.60 28.09
CA ARG A 33 -14.24 17.80 28.08
C ARG A 33 -12.77 17.54 28.38
N ASN A 34 -12.44 16.41 29.00
CA ASN A 34 -11.08 15.95 29.27
C ASN A 34 -11.11 14.45 29.58
N TRP A 35 -9.96 13.78 29.63
CA TRP A 35 -9.89 12.34 29.88
C TRP A 35 -10.57 11.86 31.18
N ALA A 36 -10.56 12.68 32.24
CA ALA A 36 -11.24 12.33 33.49
C ALA A 36 -12.76 12.39 33.37
N ASN A 37 -13.29 13.33 32.56
CA ASN A 37 -14.72 13.54 32.34
C ASN A 37 -15.10 13.21 30.89
N ALA A 38 -14.43 12.24 30.27
CA ALA A 38 -14.71 11.77 28.93
C ALA A 38 -16.07 11.07 28.90
N TRP A 39 -16.70 11.00 27.71
CA TRP A 39 -17.86 10.14 27.52
C TRP A 39 -17.44 8.68 27.66
N THR A 40 -18.16 7.91 28.48
CA THR A 40 -17.88 6.50 28.71
C THR A 40 -18.40 5.60 27.59
N ASP A 41 -19.41 6.05 26.84
CA ASP A 41 -19.90 5.32 25.67
C ASP A 41 -19.41 5.96 24.37
N PHE A 42 -18.92 5.14 23.45
CA PHE A 42 -18.61 5.58 22.08
C PHE A 42 -19.86 5.66 21.17
N ASP A 43 -21.05 5.44 21.74
CA ASP A 43 -22.33 5.59 21.05
C ASP A 43 -22.86 7.03 21.15
N SER A 44 -23.93 7.37 20.43
CA SER A 44 -24.64 8.64 20.63
C SER A 44 -25.42 8.64 21.94
N THR A 45 -25.38 9.77 22.68
CA THR A 45 -26.00 9.87 24.01
C THR A 45 -27.52 9.66 24.03
N ASP A 46 -28.17 9.85 22.89
CA ASP A 46 -29.63 9.78 22.77
C ASP A 46 -30.10 8.41 22.21
N TYR A 47 -29.18 7.45 22.01
CA TYR A 47 -29.51 6.12 21.52
C TYR A 47 -29.80 5.15 22.69
N TRP A 48 -31.01 4.57 22.74
CA TRP A 48 -31.40 3.45 23.62
C TRP A 48 -30.96 3.55 25.10
N GLY A 49 -31.09 4.73 25.72
CA GLY A 49 -30.74 4.89 27.14
C GLY A 49 -29.23 4.93 27.43
N ALA A 50 -28.39 5.06 26.40
CA ALA A 50 -26.95 5.34 26.51
C ALA A 50 -26.73 6.80 26.99
N GLY A 51 -27.11 7.10 28.24
CA GLY A 51 -27.06 8.45 28.80
C GLY A 51 -25.67 9.10 28.85
N ASN A 52 -24.61 8.35 28.54
CA ASN A 52 -23.21 8.75 28.70
C ASN A 52 -22.43 8.77 27.37
N GLY A 53 -23.12 8.75 26.23
CA GLY A 53 -22.52 8.77 24.89
C GLY A 53 -22.15 10.15 24.37
N ILE A 54 -21.68 10.20 23.11
CA ILE A 54 -21.38 11.44 22.39
C ILE A 54 -22.66 12.28 22.26
N ASN A 55 -22.61 13.51 22.79
CA ASN A 55 -23.69 14.47 22.64
C ASN A 55 -23.50 15.31 21.37
N TRP A 56 -24.08 14.87 20.26
CA TRP A 56 -23.97 15.57 18.97
C TRP A 56 -24.58 16.98 18.95
N LYS A 57 -25.44 17.34 19.90
CA LYS A 57 -26.06 18.68 19.97
C LYS A 57 -25.08 19.80 20.36
N ILE A 58 -23.97 19.44 21.00
CA ILE A 58 -22.97 20.41 21.46
C ILE A 58 -21.72 20.45 20.57
N ILE A 59 -21.57 19.48 19.66
CA ILE A 59 -20.46 19.41 18.70
C ILE A 59 -20.63 20.53 17.66
N GLN A 60 -19.53 21.23 17.37
CA GLN A 60 -19.48 22.30 16.38
C GLN A 60 -18.67 21.89 15.14
N PRO A 61 -18.89 22.51 13.97
CA PRO A 61 -18.07 22.28 12.79
C PRO A 61 -16.57 22.47 13.08
N GLY A 62 -15.75 21.52 12.64
CA GLY A 62 -14.30 21.51 12.86
C GLY A 62 -13.86 20.86 14.17
N ASP A 63 -14.74 20.56 15.11
CA ASP A 63 -14.37 19.88 16.36
C ASP A 63 -13.73 18.49 16.12
N THR A 64 -12.89 18.06 17.07
CA THR A 64 -12.28 16.72 17.06
C THR A 64 -12.72 15.92 18.29
N ILE A 65 -13.11 14.67 18.08
CA ILE A 65 -13.46 13.70 19.11
C ILE A 65 -12.34 12.63 19.14
N TYR A 66 -11.55 12.62 20.21
CA TYR A 66 -10.55 11.59 20.46
C TYR A 66 -11.16 10.41 21.21
N VAL A 67 -10.92 9.20 20.70
CA VAL A 67 -11.36 7.95 21.31
C VAL A 67 -10.15 7.24 21.91
N SER A 68 -10.19 7.02 23.22
CA SER A 68 -9.10 6.36 23.94
C SER A 68 -9.00 4.90 23.56
N GLY A 69 -7.82 4.46 23.12
CA GLY A 69 -7.45 3.05 23.11
C GLY A 69 -6.82 2.57 24.42
N GLY A 70 -6.72 3.43 25.44
CA GLY A 70 -6.05 3.09 26.70
C GLY A 70 -4.53 2.94 26.52
N THR A 71 -3.89 2.22 27.44
CA THR A 71 -2.44 1.96 27.41
C THR A 71 -2.04 0.77 26.53
N ASP A 72 -2.98 -0.14 26.27
CA ASP A 72 -2.75 -1.47 25.68
C ASP A 72 -3.76 -1.85 24.58
N SER A 73 -4.52 -0.88 24.07
CA SER A 73 -5.62 -1.01 23.09
C SER A 73 -6.97 -1.39 23.70
N THR A 74 -8.06 -0.88 23.12
CA THR A 74 -9.41 -1.00 23.70
C THR A 74 -10.44 -1.44 22.66
N ILE A 75 -11.29 -2.40 23.02
CA ILE A 75 -12.47 -2.79 22.25
C ILE A 75 -13.71 -2.06 22.78
N TYR A 76 -14.41 -1.36 21.88
CA TYR A 76 -15.73 -0.77 22.10
C TYR A 76 -16.82 -1.68 21.53
N SER A 77 -17.67 -2.20 22.42
CA SER A 77 -18.82 -3.06 22.10
C SER A 77 -19.96 -2.81 23.09
N PRO A 78 -20.87 -1.85 22.83
CA PRO A 78 -21.94 -1.48 23.76
C PRO A 78 -22.78 -2.70 24.21
N ASN A 79 -22.73 -3.01 25.51
CA ASN A 79 -23.41 -4.15 26.15
C ASN A 79 -23.12 -5.53 25.51
N GLY A 80 -22.03 -5.67 24.73
CA GLY A 80 -21.61 -6.90 24.05
C GLY A 80 -22.52 -7.39 22.91
N ALA A 81 -23.78 -6.94 22.87
CA ALA A 81 -24.77 -7.37 21.89
C ALA A 81 -24.99 -6.35 20.75
N TYR A 82 -24.86 -5.04 21.00
CA TYR A 82 -25.23 -3.99 20.06
C TYR A 82 -24.01 -3.37 19.37
N GLY A 83 -24.21 -2.86 18.15
CA GLY A 83 -23.21 -2.03 17.46
C GLY A 83 -23.32 -0.56 17.83
N ILE A 84 -22.28 0.21 17.50
CA ILE A 84 -22.19 1.66 17.72
C ILE A 84 -23.08 2.42 16.72
N ARG A 85 -23.76 3.48 17.18
CA ARG A 85 -24.68 4.31 16.38
C ARG A 85 -24.33 5.79 16.50
N LEU A 86 -23.48 6.28 15.60
CA LEU A 86 -23.12 7.69 15.55
C LEU A 86 -24.19 8.51 14.81
N GLY A 87 -24.65 9.58 15.45
CA GLY A 87 -25.67 10.49 14.92
C GLY A 87 -27.12 10.07 15.17
N TYR A 88 -27.34 9.01 15.96
CA TYR A 88 -28.68 8.56 16.34
C TYR A 88 -29.22 9.31 17.56
N GLY A 89 -30.56 9.42 17.65
CA GLY A 89 -31.27 9.92 18.83
C GLY A 89 -31.68 11.40 18.82
N THR A 90 -31.71 12.06 17.67
CA THR A 90 -32.39 13.36 17.53
C THR A 90 -33.40 13.29 16.39
N SER A 91 -34.53 13.96 16.55
CA SER A 91 -35.47 14.23 15.45
C SER A 91 -34.88 15.19 14.39
N SER A 92 -33.58 15.51 14.46
CA SER A 92 -32.91 16.53 13.67
C SER A 92 -31.58 16.03 13.07
N LYS A 93 -31.51 16.00 11.75
CA LYS A 93 -30.29 15.78 10.98
C LYS A 93 -29.22 16.83 11.29
N ASN A 94 -28.02 16.42 11.69
CA ASN A 94 -26.90 17.32 11.99
C ASN A 94 -26.08 17.56 10.72
N THR A 95 -25.93 18.83 10.32
CA THR A 95 -25.15 19.22 9.14
C THR A 95 -24.07 20.21 9.56
N PHE A 96 -22.81 19.79 9.50
CA PHE A 96 -21.68 20.66 9.84
C PHE A 96 -21.23 21.49 8.63
N ALA A 97 -20.76 22.71 8.89
CA ALA A 97 -20.37 23.66 7.85
C ALA A 97 -19.28 23.09 6.93
N SER A 98 -19.48 23.19 5.62
CA SER A 98 -18.54 22.71 4.61
C SER A 98 -17.13 23.28 4.81
N GLY A 99 -16.10 22.45 4.59
CA GLY A 99 -14.70 22.80 4.79
C GLY A 99 -14.18 22.59 6.23
N TYR A 100 -15.09 22.37 7.20
CA TYR A 100 -14.74 22.12 8.60
C TYR A 100 -15.40 20.81 9.08
N PRO A 101 -14.94 19.64 8.60
CA PRO A 101 -15.53 18.38 9.02
C PRO A 101 -15.30 18.17 10.52
N VAL A 102 -16.28 17.60 11.21
CA VAL A 102 -16.04 17.04 12.54
C VAL A 102 -15.18 15.80 12.38
N VAL A 103 -14.11 15.68 13.16
CA VAL A 103 -13.18 14.54 13.08
C VAL A 103 -13.41 13.61 14.27
N VAL A 104 -13.59 12.32 14.00
CA VAL A 104 -13.61 11.26 15.00
C VAL A 104 -12.40 10.37 14.74
N THR A 105 -11.52 10.21 15.73
CA THR A 105 -10.22 9.54 15.56
C THR A 105 -9.74 8.90 16.87
N PRO A 106 -8.93 7.83 16.84
CA PRO A 106 -8.21 7.38 18.01
C PRO A 106 -7.32 8.48 18.60
N ALA A 107 -7.12 8.42 19.90
CA ALA A 107 -6.23 9.31 20.63
C ALA A 107 -4.77 9.00 20.35
N TYR A 108 -3.92 10.03 20.33
CA TYR A 108 -2.46 9.87 20.23
C TYR A 108 -1.75 10.20 21.56
N GLN A 109 -2.50 10.74 22.54
CA GLN A 109 -1.96 11.19 23.81
C GLN A 109 -1.55 10.01 24.69
N THR A 110 -0.41 10.13 25.37
CA THR A 110 0.12 9.10 26.28
C THR A 110 -0.93 8.63 27.28
N GLY A 111 -1.07 7.32 27.40
CA GLY A 111 -2.08 6.69 28.28
C GLY A 111 -3.42 6.41 27.60
N HIS A 112 -3.62 6.92 26.38
CA HIS A 112 -4.82 6.73 25.58
C HIS A 112 -4.51 6.27 24.14
N ASN A 113 -3.22 6.10 23.82
CA ASN A 113 -2.68 5.90 22.47
C ASN A 113 -2.58 4.43 22.03
N GLY A 114 -3.26 3.51 22.72
CA GLY A 114 -3.49 2.16 22.21
C GLY A 114 -4.43 2.17 21.00
N ASP A 115 -4.53 1.03 20.31
CA ASP A 115 -5.44 0.89 19.17
C ASP A 115 -6.90 0.89 19.63
N VAL A 116 -7.81 1.38 18.77
CA VAL A 116 -9.25 1.35 19.02
C VAL A 116 -9.92 0.34 18.10
N TYR A 117 -10.50 -0.68 18.71
CA TYR A 117 -11.29 -1.70 18.03
C TYR A 117 -12.78 -1.47 18.24
N ILE A 118 -13.57 -1.64 17.18
CA ILE A 118 -15.04 -1.60 17.23
C ILE A 118 -15.57 -2.98 16.88
N SER A 119 -16.46 -3.53 17.73
CA SER A 119 -16.97 -4.88 17.54
C SER A 119 -18.33 -5.12 18.19
N ALA A 120 -18.97 -6.23 17.83
CA ALA A 120 -20.18 -6.76 18.45
C ALA A 120 -20.13 -8.31 18.47
N TYR A 121 -20.76 -8.93 19.46
CA TYR A 121 -20.75 -10.41 19.63
C TYR A 121 -22.13 -11.06 19.40
N GLY A 122 -23.21 -10.26 19.38
CA GLY A 122 -24.58 -10.73 19.21
C GLY A 122 -24.99 -11.02 17.75
N THR A 123 -26.27 -10.83 17.45
CA THR A 123 -26.82 -10.87 16.08
C THR A 123 -27.20 -9.49 15.55
N GLU A 124 -27.05 -8.45 16.37
CA GLU A 124 -27.46 -7.09 16.03
C GLU A 124 -26.60 -6.52 14.91
N SER A 125 -27.22 -5.59 14.18
CA SER A 125 -26.64 -5.05 12.98
C SER A 125 -27.07 -3.62 12.71
N PRO A 126 -26.20 -2.76 12.14
CA PRO A 126 -24.76 -2.97 11.87
C PRO A 126 -23.87 -2.98 13.13
N ILE A 127 -22.57 -3.27 13.00
CA ILE A 127 -21.56 -3.09 14.05
C ILE A 127 -21.23 -1.61 14.25
N LEU A 128 -21.19 -0.84 13.17
CA LEU A 128 -21.07 0.61 13.18
C LEU A 128 -22.08 1.21 12.21
N ALA A 129 -22.86 2.18 12.66
CA ALA A 129 -23.64 3.06 11.79
C ALA A 129 -23.20 4.50 11.99
N ILE A 130 -22.93 5.21 10.89
CA ILE A 130 -22.76 6.67 10.86
C ILE A 130 -23.91 7.22 10.03
N MET A 131 -24.93 7.74 10.70
CA MET A 131 -26.20 8.14 10.08
C MET A 131 -26.65 9.48 10.66
N ASN A 132 -27.49 10.20 9.94
CA ASN A 132 -28.00 11.54 10.23
C ASN A 132 -26.93 12.63 10.43
N LEU A 133 -25.66 12.33 10.17
CA LEU A 133 -24.53 13.26 10.24
C LEU A 133 -24.08 13.63 8.83
N SER A 134 -23.82 14.93 8.63
CA SER A 134 -23.24 15.44 7.39
C SER A 134 -21.95 16.22 7.64
N ASN A 135 -20.96 16.00 6.78
CA ASN A 135 -19.62 16.58 6.85
C ASN A 135 -18.83 16.11 8.09
N ILE A 136 -18.61 14.80 8.16
CA ILE A 136 -17.89 14.11 9.24
C ILE A 136 -16.75 13.26 8.68
N LYS A 137 -15.59 13.28 9.32
CA LYS A 137 -14.45 12.43 9.02
C LYS A 137 -14.25 11.40 10.14
N PHE A 138 -14.32 10.12 9.80
CA PHE A 138 -14.10 9.00 10.68
C PHE A 138 -12.82 8.28 10.24
N ILE A 139 -11.79 8.32 11.08
CA ILE A 139 -10.42 7.99 10.65
C ILE A 139 -9.66 7.13 11.67
N GLY A 140 -8.93 6.12 11.18
CA GLY A 140 -7.91 5.40 11.96
C GLY A 140 -8.39 4.23 12.82
N PHE A 141 -9.61 3.71 12.62
CA PHE A 141 -10.17 2.65 13.46
C PHE A 141 -10.04 1.25 12.84
N THR A 142 -9.96 0.24 13.71
CA THR A 142 -10.12 -1.17 13.32
C THR A 142 -11.51 -1.66 13.71
N ILE A 143 -12.25 -2.26 12.78
CA ILE A 143 -13.62 -2.76 12.97
C ILE A 143 -13.63 -4.25 12.67
N ILE A 144 -14.10 -5.06 13.61
CA ILE A 144 -14.01 -6.52 13.53
C ILE A 144 -15.38 -7.15 13.76
N ASP A 145 -15.80 -8.01 12.83
CA ASP A 145 -17.02 -8.80 12.99
C ASP A 145 -16.80 -10.06 13.83
N ASN A 146 -17.13 -9.96 15.12
CA ASN A 146 -17.11 -11.08 16.07
C ASN A 146 -18.50 -11.72 16.27
N ARG A 147 -19.48 -11.37 15.45
CA ARG A 147 -20.85 -11.87 15.60
C ARG A 147 -20.99 -13.33 15.19
N ILE A 148 -22.10 -13.90 15.62
CA ILE A 148 -22.56 -15.24 15.22
C ILE A 148 -23.67 -15.19 14.13
N GLY A 149 -24.20 -13.99 13.82
CA GLY A 149 -25.24 -13.73 12.81
C GLY A 149 -25.44 -12.22 12.61
N GLY A 150 -26.23 -11.80 11.62
CA GLY A 150 -26.56 -10.38 11.38
C GLY A 150 -26.58 -9.98 9.89
N SER A 151 -26.92 -8.72 9.58
CA SER A 151 -27.03 -8.19 8.20
C SER A 151 -26.42 -6.79 8.05
N GLY A 152 -25.38 -6.62 7.24
CA GLY A 152 -24.48 -5.45 7.19
C GLY A 152 -23.45 -5.42 8.35
N MET A 153 -22.24 -4.89 8.12
CA MET A 153 -21.24 -4.70 9.18
C MET A 153 -21.00 -3.22 9.49
N VAL A 154 -20.65 -2.41 8.49
CA VAL A 154 -20.52 -0.96 8.62
C VAL A 154 -21.55 -0.28 7.71
N GLN A 155 -22.33 0.65 8.24
CA GLN A 155 -23.32 1.41 7.48
C GLN A 155 -22.98 2.90 7.51
N LEU A 156 -22.85 3.50 6.32
CA LEU A 156 -22.53 4.93 6.18
C LEU A 156 -23.63 5.65 5.42
N GLY A 157 -24.13 6.75 5.99
CA GLY A 157 -25.08 7.65 5.35
C GLY A 157 -26.53 7.19 5.45
N ASP A 158 -27.43 8.06 4.99
CA ASP A 158 -28.88 7.93 5.17
C ASP A 158 -29.61 7.60 3.87
N ASN A 159 -30.72 6.86 3.98
CA ASN A 159 -31.73 6.66 2.91
C ASN A 159 -32.49 7.97 2.66
N ASP A 160 -31.81 9.02 2.20
CA ASP A 160 -32.40 10.36 2.17
C ASP A 160 -33.24 10.58 0.89
N ALA A 161 -34.57 10.58 1.09
CA ALA A 161 -35.57 11.16 0.18
C ALA A 161 -35.50 12.70 0.11
N GLU A 162 -34.72 13.31 1.02
CA GLU A 162 -34.47 14.75 1.10
C GLU A 162 -33.10 15.03 0.47
N LEU A 163 -32.98 16.05 -0.38
CA LEU A 163 -31.76 16.39 -1.13
C LEU A 163 -30.59 16.88 -0.23
N ARG A 164 -30.09 16.03 0.68
CA ARG A 164 -28.99 16.33 1.59
C ARG A 164 -27.80 15.44 1.27
N ASP A 165 -26.62 16.06 1.19
CA ASP A 165 -25.38 15.31 1.07
C ASP A 165 -24.95 14.72 2.42
N SER A 166 -24.58 13.44 2.44
CA SER A 166 -23.99 12.81 3.62
C SER A 166 -22.58 13.34 3.89
N LEU A 167 -21.76 13.58 2.86
CA LEU A 167 -20.39 14.10 3.02
C LEU A 167 -19.60 13.38 4.13
N ILE A 168 -19.68 12.05 4.17
CA ILE A 168 -18.94 11.22 5.12
C ILE A 168 -17.56 10.92 4.52
N PHE A 169 -16.50 11.16 5.27
CA PHE A 169 -15.13 10.77 4.93
C PHE A 169 -14.71 9.61 5.84
N PHE A 170 -14.66 8.41 5.31
CA PHE A 170 -14.28 7.20 6.02
C PHE A 170 -12.86 6.82 5.59
N GLU A 171 -11.85 7.20 6.36
CA GLU A 171 -10.44 7.19 5.92
C GLU A 171 -9.53 6.38 6.83
N ASP A 172 -8.49 5.73 6.31
CA ASP A 172 -7.45 5.03 7.10
C ASP A 172 -8.02 4.00 8.10
N ASN A 173 -9.14 3.35 7.78
CA ASN A 173 -9.77 2.35 8.64
C ASN A 173 -9.47 0.93 8.15
N HIS A 174 -9.44 -0.03 9.07
CA HIS A 174 -9.32 -1.46 8.77
C HIS A 174 -10.63 -2.17 9.13
N ILE A 175 -11.28 -2.79 8.16
CA ILE A 175 -12.57 -3.47 8.32
C ILE A 175 -12.38 -4.96 8.05
N ILE A 176 -12.63 -5.79 9.06
CA ILE A 176 -12.46 -7.25 9.00
C ILE A 176 -13.83 -7.92 9.17
N GLY A 177 -14.42 -8.34 8.05
CA GLY A 177 -15.69 -9.04 8.00
C GLY A 177 -15.53 -10.56 8.03
N LYS A 178 -16.43 -11.24 8.73
CA LYS A 178 -16.47 -12.72 8.81
C LYS A 178 -17.26 -13.38 7.66
N GLY A 179 -17.80 -12.58 6.74
CA GLY A 179 -18.61 -13.06 5.61
C GLY A 179 -20.03 -13.48 5.97
N ILE A 180 -20.60 -12.95 7.06
CA ILE A 180 -22.01 -13.20 7.41
C ILE A 180 -22.95 -12.40 6.48
N THR A 181 -22.45 -11.33 5.86
CA THR A 181 -23.18 -10.33 5.08
C THR A 181 -22.15 -9.38 4.41
N GLU A 182 -22.60 -8.34 3.71
CA GLU A 182 -21.76 -7.26 3.18
C GLU A 182 -20.96 -6.52 4.28
N VAL A 183 -19.71 -6.15 3.96
CA VAL A 183 -18.79 -5.55 4.93
C VAL A 183 -19.03 -4.05 5.10
N LEU A 184 -19.10 -3.31 4.00
CA LEU A 184 -19.35 -1.88 4.02
C LEU A 184 -20.55 -1.50 3.17
N TYR A 185 -21.63 -1.09 3.81
CA TYR A 185 -22.84 -0.60 3.17
C TYR A 185 -22.83 0.94 3.14
N ILE A 186 -22.79 1.50 1.94
CA ILE A 186 -22.79 2.95 1.70
C ILE A 186 -24.16 3.34 1.16
N ASN A 187 -24.74 4.31 1.83
CA ASN A 187 -25.99 4.96 1.50
C ASN A 187 -25.79 6.48 1.40
N GLY A 188 -26.82 7.18 0.97
CA GLY A 188 -26.88 8.63 0.87
C GLY A 188 -26.09 9.17 -0.30
N THR A 189 -25.38 10.28 -0.08
CA THR A 189 -24.80 11.06 -1.18
C THR A 189 -23.41 11.59 -0.81
N LYS A 190 -22.44 11.47 -1.73
CA LYS A 190 -21.06 11.99 -1.58
C LYS A 190 -20.23 11.45 -0.41
N THR A 191 -20.44 10.19 -0.03
CA THR A 191 -19.52 9.46 0.86
C THR A 191 -18.18 9.17 0.15
N THR A 192 -17.07 9.41 0.86
CA THR A 192 -15.71 9.05 0.45
C THR A 192 -15.19 7.94 1.35
N VAL A 193 -14.71 6.84 0.78
CA VAL A 193 -13.96 5.79 1.48
C VAL A 193 -12.55 5.81 0.92
N ARG A 194 -11.56 6.12 1.77
CA ARG A 194 -10.20 6.33 1.30
C ARG A 194 -9.15 5.65 2.16
N ASN A 195 -8.16 5.03 1.51
CA ASN A 195 -7.00 4.44 2.19
C ASN A 195 -7.39 3.42 3.28
N CYS A 196 -8.53 2.74 3.10
CA CYS A 196 -8.98 1.70 4.01
C CYS A 196 -8.49 0.32 3.54
N ILE A 197 -8.36 -0.60 4.50
CA ILE A 197 -8.21 -2.03 4.24
C ILE A 197 -9.56 -2.69 4.55
N ILE A 198 -10.16 -3.38 3.59
CA ILE A 198 -11.50 -3.99 3.71
C ILE A 198 -11.37 -5.45 3.35
N GLU A 199 -11.64 -6.35 4.30
CA GLU A 199 -11.34 -7.77 4.12
C GLU A 199 -12.50 -8.67 4.53
N ASN A 200 -12.83 -9.62 3.67
CA ASN A 200 -13.67 -10.76 4.03
C ASN A 200 -12.76 -11.93 4.37
N LEU A 201 -12.89 -12.46 5.59
CA LEU A 201 -12.18 -13.64 6.02
C LEU A 201 -12.64 -14.89 5.25
N PRO A 202 -11.77 -15.92 5.14
CA PRO A 202 -12.13 -17.18 4.52
C PRO A 202 -13.34 -17.82 5.20
N ASN A 203 -14.35 -18.18 4.42
CA ASN A 203 -15.54 -18.91 4.86
C ASN A 203 -16.24 -19.51 3.62
N ASP A 204 -17.11 -20.50 3.85
CA ASP A 204 -17.94 -21.15 2.83
C ASP A 204 -19.44 -20.90 3.03
N LEU A 205 -19.82 -19.74 3.57
CA LEU A 205 -21.22 -19.47 3.87
C LEU A 205 -22.07 -19.25 2.58
N PRO A 206 -23.34 -19.69 2.58
CA PRO A 206 -24.19 -19.68 1.39
C PRO A 206 -24.80 -18.30 1.05
N ASN A 207 -24.64 -17.30 1.92
CA ASN A 207 -25.20 -15.95 1.76
C ASN A 207 -24.32 -15.04 0.90
N SER A 208 -24.89 -13.91 0.47
CA SER A 208 -24.16 -12.83 -0.20
C SER A 208 -23.21 -12.11 0.75
N GLN A 209 -22.06 -11.66 0.23
CA GLN A 209 -20.92 -11.19 1.02
C GLN A 209 -20.06 -10.18 0.24
N ASP A 210 -20.69 -9.16 -0.34
CA ASP A 210 -19.95 -8.13 -1.06
C ASP A 210 -19.04 -7.34 -0.11
N ALA A 211 -17.86 -6.93 -0.56
CA ALA A 211 -16.98 -6.14 0.31
C ALA A 211 -17.52 -4.71 0.49
N ILE A 212 -17.99 -4.08 -0.59
CA ILE A 212 -18.66 -2.79 -0.54
C ILE A 212 -19.98 -2.87 -1.31
N THR A 213 -21.07 -2.44 -0.67
CA THR A 213 -22.37 -2.27 -1.31
C THR A 213 -22.74 -0.79 -1.30
N MET A 214 -23.10 -0.22 -2.45
CA MET A 214 -23.68 1.12 -2.56
C MET A 214 -25.12 1.04 -3.01
N SER A 215 -26.06 1.44 -2.16
CA SER A 215 -27.48 1.41 -2.50
C SER A 215 -28.33 2.37 -1.68
N GLY A 216 -29.48 2.78 -2.22
CA GLY A 216 -30.53 3.53 -1.50
C GLY A 216 -30.38 5.05 -1.48
N GLY A 217 -29.28 5.60 -2.03
CA GLY A 217 -28.98 7.03 -2.04
C GLY A 217 -28.88 7.65 -3.44
N ASN A 218 -28.46 8.92 -3.53
CA ASN A 218 -28.28 9.58 -4.84
C ASN A 218 -26.94 9.20 -5.51
N GLY A 219 -25.96 8.72 -4.76
CA GLY A 219 -24.63 8.37 -5.28
C GLY A 219 -23.62 9.50 -5.14
N GLY A 220 -22.75 9.67 -6.14
CA GLY A 220 -21.65 10.64 -6.06
C GLY A 220 -20.50 10.21 -5.15
N HIS A 221 -20.40 8.91 -4.87
CA HIS A 221 -19.42 8.35 -3.93
C HIS A 221 -18.01 8.28 -4.53
N THR A 222 -17.01 8.33 -3.66
CA THR A 222 -15.60 8.15 -4.03
C THR A 222 -15.02 6.97 -3.25
N ILE A 223 -14.51 5.95 -3.95
CA ILE A 223 -13.75 4.83 -3.40
C ILE A 223 -12.33 4.96 -3.91
N ASP A 224 -11.42 5.40 -3.05
CA ASP A 224 -10.09 5.82 -3.46
C ASP A 224 -8.97 5.20 -2.61
N ARG A 225 -7.90 4.70 -3.24
CA ARG A 225 -6.70 4.20 -2.54
C ARG A 225 -6.91 3.04 -1.56
N ASN A 226 -8.01 2.30 -1.66
CA ASN A 226 -8.31 1.20 -0.74
C ASN A 226 -7.63 -0.11 -1.17
N ILE A 227 -7.45 -1.02 -0.20
CA ILE A 227 -7.12 -2.43 -0.43
C ILE A 227 -8.33 -3.25 -0.02
N ILE A 228 -8.92 -3.99 -0.97
CA ILE A 228 -10.14 -4.78 -0.76
C ILE A 228 -9.80 -6.25 -1.04
N ILE A 229 -9.92 -7.10 -0.02
CA ILE A 229 -9.48 -8.49 -0.08
C ILE A 229 -10.65 -9.43 0.23
N LEU A 230 -11.07 -10.16 -0.80
CA LEU A 230 -12.04 -11.23 -0.68
C LEU A 230 -11.30 -12.57 -0.51
N ARG A 231 -11.66 -13.34 0.52
CA ARG A 231 -11.13 -14.71 0.74
C ARG A 231 -12.24 -15.75 0.85
N ASN A 232 -13.48 -15.32 0.75
CA ASN A 232 -14.69 -16.11 0.88
C ASN A 232 -14.97 -16.95 -0.37
N GLY A 233 -15.34 -18.21 -0.15
CA GLY A 233 -15.69 -19.20 -1.15
C GLY A 233 -17.11 -19.72 -0.91
N ASN A 234 -17.66 -20.47 -1.86
CA ASN A 234 -18.76 -21.44 -1.68
C ASN A 234 -19.07 -22.01 -3.07
N ASN A 235 -19.08 -23.34 -3.22
CA ASN A 235 -19.30 -24.01 -4.50
C ASN A 235 -20.75 -24.48 -4.72
N GLU A 236 -21.66 -24.15 -3.82
CA GLU A 236 -23.03 -24.69 -3.79
C GLU A 236 -24.11 -23.63 -4.06
N THR A 237 -23.77 -22.34 -4.09
CA THR A 237 -24.76 -21.25 -4.12
C THR A 237 -24.45 -20.16 -5.14
N ASP A 238 -25.53 -19.49 -5.57
CA ASP A 238 -25.58 -18.29 -6.43
C ASP A 238 -25.27 -16.96 -5.76
N ALA A 239 -24.92 -16.98 -4.48
CA ALA A 239 -24.77 -15.76 -3.72
C ALA A 239 -23.70 -14.80 -4.29
N HIS A 240 -24.00 -13.51 -4.22
CA HIS A 240 -23.12 -12.42 -4.65
C HIS A 240 -21.91 -12.31 -3.72
N ARG A 241 -20.70 -12.22 -4.28
CA ARG A 241 -19.47 -11.91 -3.55
C ARG A 241 -18.65 -10.93 -4.37
N ASP A 242 -19.30 -9.82 -4.68
CA ASP A 242 -18.73 -8.78 -5.51
C ASP A 242 -17.72 -7.94 -4.70
N GLY A 243 -16.67 -7.45 -5.35
CA GLY A 243 -15.74 -6.50 -4.73
C GLY A 243 -16.45 -5.20 -4.35
N ILE A 244 -17.15 -4.63 -5.32
CA ILE A 244 -18.03 -3.47 -5.12
C ILE A 244 -19.33 -3.73 -5.88
N GLN A 245 -20.45 -3.78 -5.18
CA GLN A 245 -21.79 -3.87 -5.76
C GLN A 245 -22.52 -2.53 -5.66
N LEU A 246 -23.13 -2.08 -6.76
CA LEU A 246 -23.95 -0.87 -6.82
C LEU A 246 -25.34 -1.19 -7.35
N SER A 247 -26.38 -0.70 -6.67
CA SER A 247 -27.77 -0.83 -7.13
C SER A 247 -28.64 0.31 -6.61
N ASN A 248 -29.70 0.66 -7.34
CA ASN A 248 -30.73 1.60 -6.87
C ASN A 248 -30.15 2.95 -6.41
N LEU A 249 -29.39 3.62 -7.27
CA LEU A 249 -28.79 4.93 -7.00
C LEU A 249 -29.45 6.03 -7.84
N GLY A 250 -29.49 7.25 -7.29
CA GLY A 250 -29.85 8.44 -8.04
C GLY A 250 -31.34 8.78 -8.07
N PHE A 251 -32.17 8.17 -7.22
CA PHE A 251 -33.63 8.38 -7.22
C PHE A 251 -34.07 9.85 -7.22
N ASN A 252 -33.34 10.74 -6.55
CA ASN A 252 -33.69 12.16 -6.44
C ASN A 252 -32.81 13.09 -7.27
N VAL A 253 -31.99 12.55 -8.18
CA VAL A 253 -31.16 13.38 -9.07
C VAL A 253 -32.04 13.96 -10.18
N PRO A 254 -32.06 15.30 -10.38
CA PRO A 254 -32.87 15.90 -11.44
C PRO A 254 -32.54 15.35 -12.82
N ALA A 255 -33.57 15.21 -13.67
CA ALA A 255 -33.41 14.75 -15.05
C ALA A 255 -32.34 15.58 -15.79
N GLY A 256 -31.42 14.89 -16.47
CA GLY A 256 -30.30 15.51 -17.18
C GLY A 256 -29.06 15.81 -16.33
N GLN A 257 -29.11 15.67 -15.00
CA GLN A 257 -27.92 15.70 -14.15
C GLN A 257 -27.33 14.30 -13.98
N ARG A 258 -26.00 14.24 -13.78
CA ARG A 258 -25.26 13.00 -13.51
C ARG A 258 -24.35 13.21 -12.32
N LEU A 259 -24.54 12.42 -11.26
CA LEU A 259 -23.55 12.35 -10.19
C LEU A 259 -22.37 11.48 -10.64
N THR A 260 -21.17 11.89 -10.24
CA THR A 260 -19.94 11.17 -10.58
C THR A 260 -19.57 10.22 -9.46
N ILE A 261 -19.56 8.93 -9.76
CA ILE A 261 -19.02 7.88 -8.90
C ILE A 261 -17.58 7.67 -9.32
N THR A 262 -16.66 7.85 -8.39
CA THR A 262 -15.22 7.69 -8.62
C THR A 262 -14.70 6.44 -7.94
N ILE A 263 -14.05 5.57 -8.70
CA ILE A 263 -13.38 4.38 -8.19
C ILE A 263 -11.94 4.48 -8.64
N SER A 264 -11.02 4.80 -7.73
CA SER A 264 -9.67 5.18 -8.10
C SER A 264 -8.58 4.60 -7.23
N ASN A 265 -7.45 4.26 -7.84
CA ASN A 265 -6.23 3.90 -7.10
C ASN A 265 -6.38 2.70 -6.14
N ASN A 266 -7.39 1.84 -6.33
CA ASN A 266 -7.68 0.73 -5.42
C ASN A 266 -7.01 -0.56 -5.90
N LEU A 267 -6.62 -1.43 -4.95
CA LEU A 267 -6.35 -2.84 -5.20
C LEU A 267 -7.56 -3.64 -4.72
N LEU A 268 -8.24 -4.33 -5.63
CA LEU A 268 -9.32 -5.26 -5.31
C LEU A 268 -8.86 -6.65 -5.72
N ILE A 269 -8.81 -7.58 -4.78
CA ILE A 269 -8.38 -8.94 -5.03
C ILE A 269 -9.30 -9.95 -4.37
N ASP A 270 -9.78 -10.89 -5.18
CA ASP A 270 -10.28 -12.18 -4.72
C ASP A 270 -9.14 -13.19 -4.72
N THR A 271 -8.81 -13.70 -3.54
CA THR A 271 -7.72 -14.64 -3.33
C THR A 271 -8.15 -16.10 -3.48
N ASN A 272 -9.46 -16.38 -3.41
CA ASN A 272 -9.98 -17.74 -3.34
C ASN A 272 -10.28 -18.28 -4.75
N PRO A 273 -9.65 -19.39 -5.19
CA PRO A 273 -9.95 -19.98 -6.49
C PRO A 273 -11.31 -20.69 -6.54
N GLU A 274 -11.83 -21.09 -5.37
CA GLU A 274 -13.11 -21.77 -5.21
C GLU A 274 -14.26 -20.77 -5.09
N GLY A 275 -15.42 -21.18 -5.58
CA GLY A 275 -16.62 -20.35 -5.62
C GLY A 275 -17.37 -20.50 -6.92
N THR A 276 -18.66 -20.74 -6.83
CA THR A 276 -19.59 -20.71 -7.97
C THR A 276 -20.28 -19.34 -8.02
N HIS A 277 -20.39 -18.75 -9.23
CA HIS A 277 -21.37 -17.70 -9.63
C HIS A 277 -20.93 -16.22 -9.60
N TRP A 278 -21.90 -15.28 -9.44
CA TRP A 278 -21.82 -13.82 -9.70
C TRP A 278 -20.82 -13.12 -8.77
N ASN A 279 -19.57 -13.06 -9.21
CA ASN A 279 -18.45 -12.52 -8.44
C ASN A 279 -17.63 -11.56 -9.33
N ASN A 280 -18.16 -10.36 -9.54
CA ASN A 280 -17.47 -9.27 -10.21
C ASN A 280 -16.63 -8.48 -9.22
N MET A 281 -15.50 -8.00 -9.68
CA MET A 281 -14.71 -7.04 -8.90
C MET A 281 -15.46 -5.69 -8.80
N LEU A 282 -16.27 -5.36 -9.81
CA LEU A 282 -17.22 -4.26 -9.80
C LEU A 282 -18.51 -4.66 -10.51
N TYR A 283 -19.62 -4.61 -9.79
CA TYR A 283 -20.95 -4.92 -10.31
C TYR A 283 -21.88 -3.73 -10.16
N ASN A 284 -22.55 -3.34 -11.23
CA ASN A 284 -23.69 -2.42 -11.15
C ASN A 284 -24.91 -3.02 -11.84
N TYR A 285 -25.99 -3.17 -11.07
CA TYR A 285 -27.26 -3.69 -11.54
C TYR A 285 -28.43 -2.93 -10.94
N GLY A 286 -29.26 -2.34 -11.80
CA GLY A 286 -30.46 -1.59 -11.40
C GLY A 286 -31.70 -2.13 -12.13
N TRP A 287 -32.71 -2.54 -11.36
CA TRP A 287 -34.02 -3.00 -11.87
C TRP A 287 -35.10 -1.91 -11.88
N THR A 288 -34.87 -0.77 -11.22
CA THR A 288 -35.89 0.28 -11.01
C THR A 288 -35.28 1.69 -11.15
N GLN A 289 -36.15 2.70 -11.33
CA GLN A 289 -35.86 4.12 -11.61
C GLN A 289 -34.61 4.66 -10.89
N SER A 290 -33.44 4.48 -11.49
CA SER A 290 -32.16 5.00 -11.01
C SER A 290 -31.76 6.15 -11.94
N ALA A 291 -31.23 7.27 -11.44
CA ALA A 291 -30.77 8.34 -12.34
C ALA A 291 -29.43 8.03 -13.02
N ASN A 292 -29.19 8.63 -14.17
CA ASN A 292 -27.92 8.54 -14.90
C ASN A 292 -26.69 8.77 -14.02
N ALA A 293 -25.74 7.82 -13.98
CA ALA A 293 -24.48 7.99 -13.28
C ALA A 293 -23.30 8.14 -14.25
N ARG A 294 -22.31 8.93 -13.86
CA ARG A 294 -21.00 8.94 -14.50
C ARG A 294 -20.03 8.12 -13.64
N PHE A 295 -19.45 7.09 -14.21
CA PHE A 295 -18.39 6.31 -13.59
C PHE A 295 -17.04 6.81 -14.10
N VAL A 296 -16.16 7.20 -13.18
CA VAL A 296 -14.77 7.53 -13.47
C VAL A 296 -13.90 6.53 -12.71
N ILE A 297 -13.40 5.55 -13.44
CA ILE A 297 -12.73 4.36 -12.91
C ILE A 297 -11.30 4.37 -13.42
N TYR A 298 -10.33 4.62 -12.54
CA TYR A 298 -8.94 4.77 -12.98
C TYR A 298 -7.87 4.31 -12.00
N ASN A 299 -6.71 3.93 -12.54
CA ASN A 299 -5.56 3.47 -11.75
C ASN A 299 -5.93 2.35 -10.77
N ASN A 300 -6.92 1.49 -11.08
CA ASN A 300 -7.27 0.38 -10.20
C ASN A 300 -6.63 -0.91 -10.69
N ILE A 301 -6.35 -1.79 -9.73
CA ILE A 301 -5.96 -3.17 -9.98
C ILE A 301 -7.13 -4.06 -9.52
N PHE A 302 -7.70 -4.83 -10.44
CA PHE A 302 -8.80 -5.76 -10.19
C PHE A 302 -8.34 -7.18 -10.46
N VAL A 303 -8.45 -8.06 -9.46
CA VAL A 303 -7.92 -9.43 -9.56
C VAL A 303 -8.95 -10.42 -9.09
N ASN A 304 -9.38 -11.29 -9.99
CA ASN A 304 -10.33 -12.36 -9.70
C ASN A 304 -9.69 -13.73 -9.92
N ARG A 305 -9.53 -14.50 -8.84
CA ARG A 305 -8.98 -15.86 -8.90
C ARG A 305 -10.02 -16.96 -9.03
N LYS A 306 -11.32 -16.66 -8.88
CA LYS A 306 -12.37 -17.67 -8.93
C LYS A 306 -12.41 -18.30 -10.30
N ILE A 307 -12.34 -19.63 -10.32
CA ILE A 307 -12.28 -20.39 -11.57
C ILE A 307 -13.70 -20.60 -12.13
N ARG A 308 -14.71 -20.79 -11.27
CA ARG A 308 -16.10 -21.12 -11.66
C ARG A 308 -17.03 -19.91 -11.61
N THR A 309 -16.65 -18.82 -12.27
CA THR A 309 -17.50 -17.63 -12.39
C THR A 309 -17.89 -17.34 -13.84
N GLY A 310 -19.16 -16.93 -14.02
CA GLY A 310 -19.74 -16.46 -15.28
C GLY A 310 -19.52 -14.98 -15.55
N VAL A 311 -18.95 -14.23 -14.59
CA VAL A 311 -18.72 -12.79 -14.70
C VAL A 311 -17.50 -12.47 -13.84
N GLY A 312 -16.40 -12.03 -14.45
CA GLY A 312 -15.07 -12.16 -13.82
C GLY A 312 -14.29 -10.87 -13.61
N GLY A 313 -14.78 -9.74 -14.11
CA GLY A 313 -14.09 -8.46 -14.03
C GLY A 313 -15.05 -7.36 -13.61
N LEU A 314 -15.54 -6.59 -14.58
CA LEU A 314 -16.44 -5.48 -14.35
C LEU A 314 -17.71 -5.67 -15.18
N ALA A 315 -18.87 -5.49 -14.57
CA ALA A 315 -20.14 -5.41 -15.28
C ALA A 315 -20.90 -4.17 -14.81
N ILE A 316 -20.98 -3.17 -15.68
CA ILE A 316 -21.65 -1.90 -15.39
C ILE A 316 -22.71 -1.68 -16.44
N GLY A 317 -23.96 -1.59 -16.01
CA GLY A 317 -25.04 -1.31 -16.93
C GLY A 317 -26.41 -1.40 -16.29
N ARG A 318 -27.44 -1.38 -17.14
CA ARG A 318 -28.84 -1.48 -16.71
C ARG A 318 -29.56 -2.56 -17.48
N TYR A 319 -30.46 -3.26 -16.78
CA TYR A 319 -31.42 -4.13 -17.44
C TYR A 319 -32.58 -3.30 -17.96
N TYR A 320 -32.92 -3.45 -19.25
CA TYR A 320 -33.96 -2.67 -19.90
C TYR A 320 -35.36 -3.06 -19.40
N VAL A 321 -36.04 -2.13 -18.74
CA VAL A 321 -37.46 -2.25 -18.36
C VAL A 321 -38.25 -1.06 -18.91
N GLY A 322 -38.52 -1.05 -20.22
CA GLY A 322 -39.44 -0.10 -20.86
C GLY A 322 -38.81 1.19 -21.39
N SER A 323 -39.63 2.23 -21.59
CA SER A 323 -39.30 3.45 -22.35
C SER A 323 -38.38 4.48 -21.63
N TYR A 324 -37.56 4.06 -20.66
CA TYR A 324 -36.71 4.98 -19.90
C TYR A 324 -35.44 5.34 -20.69
N SER A 325 -35.14 6.65 -20.75
CA SER A 325 -34.11 7.28 -21.61
C SER A 325 -32.77 7.53 -20.89
N GLU A 326 -32.40 6.70 -19.92
CA GLU A 326 -31.34 7.01 -18.96
C GLU A 326 -30.20 5.97 -18.97
N TYR A 327 -29.05 6.38 -19.52
CA TYR A 327 -27.85 5.59 -19.78
C TYR A 327 -26.63 6.11 -18.98
N ASN A 328 -25.79 5.17 -18.52
CA ASN A 328 -24.56 5.48 -17.78
C ASN A 328 -23.44 5.99 -18.71
N SER A 329 -22.57 6.85 -18.19
CA SER A 329 -21.29 7.19 -18.84
C SER A 329 -20.15 6.52 -18.10
N ILE A 330 -19.22 5.88 -18.80
CA ILE A 330 -18.08 5.15 -18.22
C ILE A 330 -16.78 5.69 -18.79
N TYR A 331 -15.89 6.12 -17.90
CA TYR A 331 -14.49 6.43 -18.17
C TYR A 331 -13.66 5.38 -17.46
N PHE A 332 -13.01 4.50 -18.22
CA PHE A 332 -12.21 3.38 -17.76
C PHE A 332 -10.76 3.59 -18.22
N LEU A 333 -9.93 4.15 -17.34
CA LEU A 333 -8.63 4.73 -17.71
C LEU A 333 -7.50 4.16 -16.86
N ASN A 334 -6.39 3.72 -17.45
CA ASN A 334 -5.22 3.26 -16.69
C ASN A 334 -5.56 2.15 -15.68
N ASN A 335 -6.40 1.16 -15.98
CA ASN A 335 -6.69 0.06 -15.03
C ASN A 335 -5.98 -1.22 -15.44
N THR A 336 -5.68 -2.07 -14.46
CA THR A 336 -5.16 -3.42 -14.67
C THR A 336 -6.20 -4.43 -14.16
N ILE A 337 -6.65 -5.35 -15.02
CA ILE A 337 -7.58 -6.42 -14.65
C ILE A 337 -6.92 -7.77 -14.92
N ILE A 338 -6.97 -8.69 -13.95
CA ILE A 338 -6.53 -10.07 -14.09
C ILE A 338 -7.68 -10.98 -13.67
N SER A 339 -8.08 -11.93 -14.50
CA SER A 339 -9.20 -12.83 -14.19
C SER A 339 -8.91 -14.27 -14.60
N LYS A 340 -9.20 -15.23 -13.70
CA LYS A 340 -9.19 -16.68 -13.97
C LYS A 340 -10.56 -17.26 -14.33
N GLY A 341 -11.60 -16.44 -14.38
CA GLY A 341 -12.97 -16.90 -14.59
C GLY A 341 -13.16 -17.67 -15.89
N SER A 342 -13.62 -18.92 -15.78
CA SER A 342 -13.85 -19.86 -16.90
C SER A 342 -15.05 -19.51 -17.80
N SER A 343 -15.73 -18.40 -17.55
CA SER A 343 -16.80 -17.89 -18.38
C SER A 343 -16.95 -16.36 -18.21
N GLY A 344 -17.63 -15.72 -19.16
CA GLY A 344 -17.96 -14.29 -19.09
C GLY A 344 -16.84 -13.33 -19.48
N SER A 345 -17.25 -12.09 -19.74
CA SER A 345 -16.36 -11.00 -20.15
C SER A 345 -15.67 -10.30 -19.00
N MET A 346 -14.47 -9.79 -19.28
CA MET A 346 -13.68 -9.02 -18.32
C MET A 346 -14.23 -7.62 -18.13
N PHE A 347 -14.79 -7.04 -19.20
CA PHE A 347 -15.54 -5.81 -19.14
C PHE A 347 -16.88 -6.02 -19.83
N THR A 348 -17.94 -5.67 -19.11
CA THR A 348 -19.30 -5.67 -19.63
C THR A 348 -19.96 -4.32 -19.45
N GLY A 349 -20.43 -3.73 -20.55
CA GLY A 349 -21.17 -2.47 -20.59
C GLY A 349 -22.56 -2.67 -21.19
N TRP A 350 -23.61 -2.53 -20.39
CA TRP A 350 -25.01 -2.64 -20.86
C TRP A 350 -25.74 -1.31 -20.78
N ALA A 351 -26.39 -0.90 -21.88
CA ALA A 351 -27.19 0.33 -21.92
C ALA A 351 -26.41 1.57 -21.41
N ILE A 352 -25.33 1.91 -22.12
CA ILE A 352 -24.42 3.02 -21.81
C ILE A 352 -24.49 4.11 -22.89
N ASP A 353 -24.34 5.38 -22.47
CA ASP A 353 -24.30 6.56 -23.34
C ASP A 353 -22.90 6.83 -23.85
N THR A 354 -21.92 6.67 -22.95
CA THR A 354 -20.52 7.04 -23.19
C THR A 354 -19.63 5.92 -22.70
N LEU A 355 -18.66 5.52 -23.52
CA LEU A 355 -17.55 4.67 -23.10
C LEU A 355 -16.24 5.28 -23.58
N VAL A 356 -15.41 5.73 -22.63
CA VAL A 356 -14.01 6.05 -22.86
C VAL A 356 -13.19 4.97 -22.18
N MET A 357 -12.41 4.22 -22.95
CA MET A 357 -11.61 3.10 -22.45
C MET A 357 -10.19 3.21 -23.01
N LYS A 358 -9.25 3.68 -22.18
CA LYS A 358 -7.86 3.93 -22.60
C LYS A 358 -6.82 3.48 -21.60
N ASN A 359 -5.67 3.08 -22.11
CA ASN A 359 -4.51 2.67 -21.33
C ASN A 359 -4.81 1.56 -20.33
N ASN A 360 -5.71 0.62 -20.62
CA ASN A 360 -6.01 -0.48 -19.70
C ASN A 360 -5.23 -1.74 -20.07
N ILE A 361 -4.91 -2.56 -19.07
CA ILE A 361 -4.38 -3.92 -19.24
C ILE A 361 -5.45 -4.92 -18.78
N LEU A 362 -5.86 -5.84 -19.67
CA LEU A 362 -6.87 -6.86 -19.41
C LEU A 362 -6.31 -8.25 -19.69
N ILE A 363 -6.05 -9.00 -18.62
CA ILE A 363 -5.47 -10.36 -18.66
C ILE A 363 -6.51 -11.40 -18.27
N LYS A 364 -6.99 -12.17 -19.26
CA LYS A 364 -7.85 -13.34 -19.07
C LYS A 364 -7.00 -14.60 -19.01
N ASP A 365 -6.74 -15.09 -17.81
CA ASP A 365 -5.90 -16.25 -17.53
C ASP A 365 -6.69 -17.58 -17.61
N SER A 366 -7.53 -17.71 -18.65
CA SER A 366 -8.39 -18.87 -18.92
C SER A 366 -8.74 -18.93 -20.42
N LEU A 367 -9.18 -20.11 -20.90
CA LEU A 367 -9.59 -20.35 -22.30
C LEU A 367 -11.02 -19.88 -22.63
N ALA A 368 -11.62 -19.05 -21.79
CA ALA A 368 -13.01 -18.67 -21.96
C ALA A 368 -13.11 -17.46 -22.91
N PRO A 369 -13.85 -17.57 -24.03
CA PRO A 369 -13.89 -16.50 -25.02
C PRO A 369 -14.65 -15.26 -24.51
N ASN A 370 -14.42 -14.12 -25.18
CA ASN A 370 -15.00 -12.78 -24.94
C ASN A 370 -14.33 -11.96 -23.83
N ILE A 371 -13.34 -11.13 -24.16
CA ILE A 371 -12.79 -10.15 -23.21
C ILE A 371 -13.75 -8.99 -22.99
N LEU A 372 -14.36 -8.48 -24.07
CA LEU A 372 -15.28 -7.34 -24.02
C LEU A 372 -16.71 -7.77 -24.37
N ASN A 373 -17.68 -7.33 -23.58
CA ASN A 373 -19.08 -7.40 -23.95
C ASN A 373 -19.73 -6.02 -23.83
N ILE A 374 -20.13 -5.44 -24.96
CA ILE A 374 -20.78 -4.14 -25.01
C ILE A 374 -22.13 -4.39 -25.68
N GLU A 375 -23.22 -4.48 -24.91
CA GLU A 375 -24.56 -4.76 -25.46
C GLU A 375 -25.52 -3.59 -25.29
N ASN A 376 -26.44 -3.51 -26.25
CA ASN A 376 -27.70 -2.82 -26.08
C ASN A 376 -28.82 -3.86 -26.32
N THR A 377 -29.75 -3.99 -25.38
CA THR A 377 -30.79 -5.04 -25.37
C THR A 377 -31.90 -4.83 -26.40
N THR A 378 -31.83 -3.76 -27.20
CA THR A 378 -32.68 -3.57 -28.38
C THR A 378 -31.82 -3.01 -29.50
N ALA A 379 -32.04 -3.52 -30.72
CA ALA A 379 -31.34 -3.18 -31.95
C ALA A 379 -30.89 -1.70 -32.00
N TYR A 380 -29.68 -1.47 -32.49
CA TYR A 380 -28.92 -0.20 -32.58
C TYR A 380 -27.90 0.04 -31.44
N TRP A 381 -26.63 0.02 -31.86
CA TRP A 381 -25.37 0.24 -31.15
C TRP A 381 -25.21 1.68 -30.58
N ASN A 382 -26.22 2.21 -29.88
CA ASN A 382 -26.36 3.64 -29.55
C ASN A 382 -25.68 4.10 -28.23
N ALA A 383 -24.42 3.74 -27.95
CA ALA A 383 -23.64 4.67 -27.10
C ALA A 383 -23.32 5.86 -28.00
N THR A 384 -23.81 7.05 -27.62
CA THR A 384 -23.65 8.29 -28.39
C THR A 384 -22.18 8.61 -28.65
N TYR A 385 -21.30 8.27 -27.69
CA TYR A 385 -19.87 8.50 -27.79
C TYR A 385 -19.07 7.28 -27.34
N LYS A 386 -18.06 6.90 -28.13
CA LYS A 386 -17.15 5.80 -27.85
C LYS A 386 -15.75 6.22 -28.24
N ASP A 387 -14.82 6.00 -27.33
CA ASP A 387 -13.40 6.24 -27.55
C ASP A 387 -12.61 5.14 -26.84
N ILE A 388 -12.39 4.05 -27.57
CA ILE A 388 -11.71 2.84 -27.10
C ILE A 388 -10.40 2.76 -27.85
N ASP A 389 -9.29 3.03 -27.19
CA ASP A 389 -7.97 3.04 -27.82
C ASP A 389 -6.84 2.86 -26.81
N TYR A 390 -5.67 2.41 -27.26
CA TYR A 390 -4.49 2.19 -26.43
C TYR A 390 -4.74 1.23 -25.26
N ASN A 391 -5.41 0.10 -25.49
CA ASN A 391 -5.53 -0.95 -24.46
C ASN A 391 -4.75 -2.21 -24.82
N TYR A 392 -4.35 -2.95 -23.80
CA TYR A 392 -3.69 -4.23 -23.94
C TYR A 392 -4.59 -5.37 -23.47
N TYR A 393 -4.77 -6.37 -24.34
CA TYR A 393 -5.60 -7.55 -24.06
C TYR A 393 -4.78 -8.82 -24.17
N ALA A 394 -4.83 -9.67 -23.16
CA ALA A 394 -4.19 -10.98 -23.25
C ALA A 394 -5.14 -12.07 -22.77
N GLU A 395 -5.20 -13.17 -23.51
CA GLU A 395 -5.96 -14.36 -23.16
C GLU A 395 -5.03 -15.56 -23.08
N TYR A 396 -5.33 -16.54 -22.23
CA TYR A 396 -4.56 -17.77 -22.14
C TYR A 396 -4.58 -18.49 -23.49
N ALA A 397 -3.40 -18.81 -24.02
CA ALA A 397 -3.19 -19.36 -25.36
C ALA A 397 -3.44 -18.38 -26.52
N GLY A 398 -3.55 -17.08 -26.24
CA GLY A 398 -3.76 -16.02 -27.24
C GLY A 398 -5.24 -15.65 -27.41
N ILE A 399 -5.50 -14.51 -28.05
CA ILE A 399 -6.85 -13.96 -28.21
C ILE A 399 -7.76 -14.92 -28.97
N SER A 400 -8.85 -15.31 -28.32
CA SER A 400 -9.90 -16.14 -28.91
C SER A 400 -10.81 -15.34 -29.86
N SER A 401 -11.63 -16.08 -30.62
CA SER A 401 -12.71 -15.52 -31.43
C SER A 401 -14.03 -16.16 -31.01
N PRO A 402 -15.05 -15.38 -30.61
CA PRO A 402 -15.07 -13.91 -30.50
C PRO A 402 -14.14 -13.33 -29.42
N PHE A 403 -13.49 -12.20 -29.76
CA PHE A 403 -12.76 -11.33 -28.82
C PHE A 403 -13.74 -10.42 -28.08
N ALA A 404 -14.67 -9.82 -28.83
CA ALA A 404 -15.67 -8.90 -28.31
C ALA A 404 -17.06 -9.24 -28.83
N VAL A 405 -18.07 -8.95 -28.01
CA VAL A 405 -19.48 -8.89 -28.42
C VAL A 405 -19.91 -7.44 -28.43
N ALA A 406 -20.44 -6.99 -29.56
CA ALA A 406 -20.73 -5.60 -29.82
C ALA A 406 -22.10 -5.45 -30.50
N GLY A 407 -23.12 -5.01 -29.75
CA GLY A 407 -24.47 -4.83 -30.30
C GLY A 407 -25.10 -6.14 -30.77
N GLY A 408 -24.80 -7.23 -30.05
CA GLY A 408 -25.22 -8.59 -30.40
C GLY A 408 -24.39 -9.24 -31.52
N ILE A 409 -23.32 -8.59 -31.99
CA ILE A 409 -22.46 -9.12 -33.05
C ILE A 409 -21.12 -9.56 -32.45
N ASN A 410 -20.75 -10.81 -32.69
CA ASN A 410 -19.44 -11.36 -32.38
C ASN A 410 -18.36 -10.77 -33.29
N LYS A 411 -17.25 -10.29 -32.71
CA LYS A 411 -16.12 -9.69 -33.42
C LYS A 411 -14.84 -10.42 -33.06
N SER A 412 -14.03 -10.77 -34.06
CA SER A 412 -12.62 -11.12 -33.83
C SER A 412 -11.81 -9.86 -33.47
N TRP A 413 -10.60 -10.03 -32.93
CA TRP A 413 -9.68 -8.92 -32.69
C TRP A 413 -9.41 -8.08 -33.96
N SER A 414 -9.15 -8.75 -35.09
CA SER A 414 -8.91 -8.07 -36.36
C SER A 414 -10.14 -7.29 -36.85
N GLN A 415 -11.35 -7.83 -36.66
CA GLN A 415 -12.59 -7.13 -37.01
C GLN A 415 -12.80 -5.91 -36.10
N TRP A 416 -12.53 -6.05 -34.80
CA TRP A 416 -12.61 -4.96 -33.83
C TRP A 416 -11.75 -3.76 -34.24
N GLN A 417 -10.48 -4.01 -34.60
CA GLN A 417 -9.58 -2.96 -35.11
C GLN A 417 -10.03 -2.39 -36.45
N SER A 418 -10.52 -3.23 -37.37
CA SER A 418 -11.00 -2.76 -38.68
C SER A 418 -12.26 -1.89 -38.61
N ASP A 419 -13.08 -2.09 -37.57
CA ASP A 419 -14.25 -1.25 -37.28
C ASP A 419 -13.86 0.10 -36.65
N GLY A 420 -12.56 0.33 -36.42
CA GLY A 420 -12.00 1.57 -35.87
C GLY A 420 -11.91 1.61 -34.35
N PHE A 421 -12.09 0.47 -33.67
CA PHE A 421 -11.93 0.37 -32.21
C PHE A 421 -10.55 -0.18 -31.86
N ASP A 422 -9.88 0.45 -30.89
CA ASP A 422 -8.57 0.02 -30.38
C ASP A 422 -7.50 -0.15 -31.46
N VAL A 423 -7.42 0.85 -32.34
CA VAL A 423 -6.50 0.84 -33.50
C VAL A 423 -5.03 0.83 -33.04
N HIS A 424 -4.72 1.47 -31.91
CA HIS A 424 -3.41 1.43 -31.27
C HIS A 424 -3.34 0.40 -30.14
N GLY A 425 -4.39 -0.39 -29.95
CA GLY A 425 -4.44 -1.46 -28.97
C GLY A 425 -3.53 -2.63 -29.36
N ASN A 426 -3.04 -3.32 -28.34
CA ASN A 426 -2.18 -4.49 -28.48
C ASN A 426 -2.87 -5.73 -27.91
N SER A 427 -2.47 -6.90 -28.40
CA SER A 427 -2.94 -8.15 -27.83
C SER A 427 -1.90 -9.26 -27.77
N GLY A 428 -2.15 -10.27 -26.93
CA GLY A 428 -1.19 -11.35 -26.74
C GLY A 428 -1.68 -12.54 -25.92
N ASN A 429 -0.73 -13.34 -25.46
CA ASN A 429 -0.97 -14.49 -24.59
C ASN A 429 -0.79 -14.09 -23.12
N SER A 430 -1.73 -14.45 -22.25
CA SER A 430 -1.70 -14.12 -20.82
C SER A 430 -0.44 -14.62 -20.09
N THR A 431 0.21 -15.66 -20.62
CA THR A 431 1.44 -16.22 -20.04
C THR A 431 2.71 -15.46 -20.40
N ALA A 432 2.66 -14.60 -21.42
CA ALA A 432 3.78 -13.73 -21.82
C ALA A 432 3.82 -12.43 -21.00
N VAL A 433 2.77 -12.16 -20.21
CA VAL A 433 2.66 -11.00 -19.33
C VAL A 433 3.18 -11.39 -17.96
N ILE A 434 4.35 -10.88 -17.62
CA ILE A 434 5.05 -11.19 -16.37
C ILE A 434 4.70 -10.10 -15.37
N PHE A 435 4.19 -10.50 -14.21
CA PHE A 435 3.96 -9.62 -13.06
C PHE A 435 4.99 -9.95 -11.98
N ALA A 436 5.37 -8.98 -11.15
CA ALA A 436 6.24 -9.22 -9.99
C ALA A 436 5.69 -10.36 -9.09
N ASN A 437 4.38 -10.37 -8.86
CA ASN A 437 3.63 -11.45 -8.24
C ASN A 437 2.15 -11.39 -8.66
N LYS A 438 1.77 -12.17 -9.67
CA LYS A 438 0.46 -12.12 -10.39
C LYS A 438 -0.82 -12.22 -9.52
N TYR A 439 -0.72 -12.53 -8.23
CA TYR A 439 -1.87 -12.63 -7.31
C TYR A 439 -1.50 -12.15 -5.89
N GLY A 440 -0.55 -11.23 -5.79
CA GLY A 440 -0.10 -10.68 -4.52
C GLY A 440 -1.08 -9.69 -3.89
N LEU A 441 -0.83 -9.32 -2.63
CA LEU A 441 -1.71 -8.46 -1.84
C LEU A 441 -1.25 -7.00 -1.80
N ASN A 442 -0.13 -6.68 -2.45
CA ASN A 442 0.41 -5.34 -2.55
C ASN A 442 0.20 -4.80 -3.97
N LYS A 443 0.16 -3.47 -4.12
CA LYS A 443 -0.03 -2.85 -5.44
C LYS A 443 1.19 -3.11 -6.33
N GLU A 444 2.38 -3.10 -5.76
CA GLU A 444 3.68 -3.34 -6.41
C GLU A 444 3.79 -4.76 -6.99
N ASP A 445 3.02 -5.72 -6.47
CA ASP A 445 2.98 -7.09 -7.01
C ASP A 445 2.53 -7.12 -8.49
N TYR A 446 1.89 -6.04 -8.96
CA TYR A 446 1.33 -5.93 -10.30
C TYR A 446 2.17 -5.10 -11.28
N TYR A 447 3.40 -4.72 -10.91
CA TYR A 447 4.35 -4.24 -11.91
C TYR A 447 4.53 -5.30 -12.99
N THR A 448 4.37 -4.92 -14.26
CA THR A 448 4.47 -5.85 -15.39
C THR A 448 5.58 -5.48 -16.36
N GLU A 449 6.55 -6.36 -16.61
CA GLU A 449 7.75 -6.04 -17.41
C GLU A 449 7.52 -6.03 -18.93
N THR A 450 6.33 -6.44 -19.40
CA THR A 450 5.98 -6.58 -20.82
C THR A 450 4.56 -6.07 -21.10
N GLY A 451 4.29 -5.59 -22.32
CA GLY A 451 2.92 -5.30 -22.79
C GLY A 451 2.31 -3.98 -22.30
N ARG A 452 3.12 -3.01 -21.88
CA ARG A 452 2.66 -1.71 -21.34
C ARG A 452 3.17 -0.46 -22.08
N ASP A 453 4.31 -0.52 -22.76
CA ASP A 453 5.11 0.65 -23.22
C ASP A 453 4.52 1.43 -24.43
N GLU A 454 3.21 1.40 -24.64
CA GLU A 454 2.53 2.05 -25.77
C GLU A 454 1.25 2.78 -25.36
N GLY A 455 1.14 3.24 -24.12
CA GLY A 455 0.03 4.10 -23.69
C GLY A 455 0.11 5.52 -24.24
N VAL A 456 -0.93 6.31 -23.97
CA VAL A 456 -1.05 7.72 -24.36
C VAL A 456 -1.14 8.65 -23.15
N ASP A 457 -0.64 9.88 -23.28
CA ASP A 457 -0.81 10.93 -22.26
C ASP A 457 -2.28 11.34 -22.13
N LEU A 458 -2.89 10.96 -21.02
CA LEU A 458 -4.26 11.35 -20.67
C LEU A 458 -4.31 12.54 -19.70
N SER A 459 -3.18 13.00 -19.17
CA SER A 459 -3.13 14.01 -18.11
C SER A 459 -3.53 15.41 -18.56
N ALA A 460 -3.42 15.71 -19.86
CA ALA A 460 -3.91 16.97 -20.41
C ALA A 460 -5.43 17.12 -20.26
N GLU A 461 -6.19 16.03 -20.41
CA GLU A 461 -7.64 16.00 -20.25
C GLU A 461 -8.05 15.63 -18.82
N PHE A 462 -7.31 14.72 -18.19
CA PHE A 462 -7.54 14.20 -16.85
C PHE A 462 -6.30 14.41 -15.96
N PRO A 463 -6.09 15.61 -15.40
CA PRO A 463 -4.85 15.95 -14.67
C PRO A 463 -4.48 15.00 -13.52
N PHE A 464 -5.47 14.33 -12.92
CA PHE A 464 -5.25 13.33 -11.87
C PHE A 464 -4.56 12.05 -12.38
N LEU A 465 -4.53 11.80 -13.70
CA LEU A 465 -3.79 10.70 -14.31
C LEU A 465 -2.31 10.99 -14.53
N ARG A 466 -1.82 12.18 -14.15
CA ARG A 466 -0.38 12.45 -14.06
C ARG A 466 0.34 11.53 -13.07
N TYR A 467 -0.39 10.88 -12.16
CA TYR A 467 0.16 9.95 -11.19
C TYR A 467 -0.43 8.56 -11.35
N ASP A 468 0.35 7.52 -11.06
CA ASP A 468 -0.10 6.13 -11.02
C ASP A 468 -0.79 5.77 -9.68
N ILE A 469 -1.16 4.50 -9.52
CA ILE A 469 -1.82 3.98 -8.31
C ILE A 469 -1.00 4.14 -7.01
N LEU A 470 0.33 4.25 -7.12
CA LEU A 470 1.26 4.47 -6.00
C LEU A 470 1.56 5.95 -5.75
N GLY A 471 1.09 6.84 -6.63
CA GLY A 471 1.38 8.26 -6.58
C GLY A 471 2.68 8.65 -7.28
N ASN A 472 3.30 7.74 -8.05
CA ASN A 472 4.45 8.06 -8.88
C ASN A 472 4.01 8.89 -10.07
N GLU A 473 4.82 9.88 -10.46
CA GLU A 473 4.54 10.68 -11.64
C GLU A 473 4.75 9.85 -12.92
N ARG A 474 3.82 9.97 -13.86
CA ARG A 474 3.92 9.39 -15.21
C ARG A 474 4.77 10.29 -16.09
N THR A 475 5.89 9.78 -16.61
CA THR A 475 6.87 10.57 -17.36
C THR A 475 7.44 9.78 -18.54
N GLY A 476 7.57 10.42 -19.71
CA GLY A 476 8.15 9.78 -20.89
C GLY A 476 7.10 9.06 -21.73
N SER A 477 7.41 7.83 -22.17
CA SER A 477 6.43 6.95 -22.82
C SER A 477 5.44 6.48 -21.77
N TRP A 478 4.15 6.75 -21.99
CA TRP A 478 3.10 6.41 -21.03
C TRP A 478 2.84 4.92 -21.00
N ASP A 479 2.76 4.33 -19.80
CA ASP A 479 2.42 2.92 -19.68
C ASP A 479 0.90 2.70 -19.62
N MET A 480 0.44 1.63 -20.27
CA MET A 480 -0.88 1.08 -20.01
C MET A 480 -0.93 0.42 -18.61
N GLY A 481 -2.12 0.40 -18.01
CA GLY A 481 -2.38 -0.19 -16.71
C GLY A 481 -2.29 0.81 -15.55
N ALA A 482 -2.55 0.31 -14.34
CA ALA A 482 -2.64 1.13 -13.12
C ALA A 482 -1.33 1.66 -12.59
N LEU A 483 -0.23 0.97 -12.91
CA LEU A 483 1.11 1.34 -12.52
C LEU A 483 1.79 1.99 -13.70
N GLU A 484 2.43 3.13 -13.43
CA GLU A 484 3.48 3.59 -14.30
C GLU A 484 4.74 2.89 -13.83
N PHE A 485 5.45 2.31 -14.76
CA PHE A 485 6.76 1.88 -14.46
C PHE A 485 7.72 3.07 -14.60
N GLY A 486 8.16 3.60 -13.46
CA GLY A 486 9.00 4.79 -13.33
C GLY A 486 10.42 4.70 -13.92
N GLY A 487 10.60 4.05 -15.08
CA GLY A 487 11.83 4.03 -15.86
C GLY A 487 12.68 2.77 -15.68
N SER A 488 12.78 2.01 -16.77
CA SER A 488 13.69 0.89 -17.09
C SER A 488 13.52 -0.41 -16.33
N GLN A 489 13.38 -1.52 -17.09
CA GLN A 489 13.24 -2.91 -16.62
C GLN A 489 13.91 -3.09 -15.28
N SER A 490 13.21 -3.69 -14.30
CA SER A 490 13.62 -3.77 -12.90
C SER A 490 15.14 -3.71 -12.78
N SER A 491 15.68 -2.50 -12.57
CA SER A 491 17.12 -2.36 -12.47
C SER A 491 17.46 -2.75 -11.05
N ASN A 492 17.26 -4.02 -10.71
CA ASN A 492 17.93 -4.60 -9.57
C ASN A 492 19.41 -4.51 -9.92
N ILE A 493 20.11 -3.49 -9.46
CA ILE A 493 21.57 -3.54 -9.53
C ILE A 493 22.06 -4.49 -8.46
N ASN A 494 22.93 -5.41 -8.83
CA ASN A 494 23.56 -6.31 -7.91
C ASN A 494 25.03 -5.91 -7.80
N LEU A 495 25.41 -5.28 -6.69
CA LEU A 495 26.82 -4.98 -6.42
C LEU A 495 27.55 -6.29 -6.12
N ARG A 496 28.50 -6.67 -6.98
CA ARG A 496 29.47 -7.70 -6.64
C ARG A 496 30.74 -7.03 -6.16
N SER A 497 31.13 -7.28 -4.92
CA SER A 497 32.28 -6.63 -4.31
C SER A 497 33.12 -7.60 -3.50
N LYS A 498 34.42 -7.30 -3.42
CA LYS A 498 35.37 -7.97 -2.53
C LYS A 498 36.08 -6.98 -1.62
N ILE A 499 36.16 -7.31 -0.34
CA ILE A 499 36.82 -6.52 0.70
C ILE A 499 37.46 -7.46 1.74
N PHE A 500 38.63 -7.10 2.27
CA PHE A 500 39.22 -7.75 3.45
C PHE A 500 39.21 -6.81 4.64
N LEU A 501 39.17 -7.41 5.83
CA LEU A 501 39.34 -6.75 7.12
C LEU A 501 40.72 -7.13 7.67
N GLN A 502 41.53 -6.16 8.08
CA GLN A 502 42.89 -6.43 8.56
C GLN A 502 42.91 -7.33 9.80
N GLY A 503 41.95 -7.19 10.71
CA GLY A 503 41.85 -7.95 11.95
C GLY A 503 41.81 -9.47 11.76
N PRO A 504 40.79 -10.02 11.10
CA PRO A 504 40.66 -11.47 10.91
C PRO A 504 41.55 -12.02 9.79
N PHE A 505 42.27 -11.20 9.02
CA PHE A 505 43.01 -11.66 7.85
C PHE A 505 44.17 -12.60 8.21
N ASN A 506 44.21 -13.75 7.54
CA ASN A 506 45.21 -14.79 7.68
C ASN A 506 45.71 -15.23 6.29
N THR A 507 46.79 -14.57 5.85
CA THR A 507 47.55 -14.79 4.59
C THR A 507 46.77 -14.56 3.28
N ASN A 508 45.64 -15.26 3.07
CA ASN A 508 44.82 -15.19 1.85
C ASN A 508 43.31 -15.19 2.13
N LEU A 509 42.89 -15.54 3.35
CA LEU A 509 41.49 -15.61 3.79
C LEU A 509 41.34 -14.86 5.11
N MET A 510 40.12 -14.74 5.61
CA MET A 510 39.83 -14.25 6.95
C MET A 510 39.38 -15.38 7.87
N ASN A 511 39.74 -15.28 9.15
CA ASN A 511 39.24 -16.14 10.20
C ASN A 511 37.72 -15.91 10.40
N THR A 512 37.00 -16.96 10.77
CA THR A 512 35.53 -16.96 10.92
C THR A 512 35.08 -17.33 12.32
N ASN A 513 35.92 -17.05 13.33
CA ASN A 513 35.69 -17.42 14.73
C ASN A 513 34.33 -16.96 15.26
N LEU A 514 33.88 -15.75 14.93
CA LEU A 514 32.54 -15.28 15.33
C LEU A 514 31.42 -16.21 14.86
N SER A 515 31.46 -16.66 13.60
CA SER A 515 30.48 -17.62 13.11
C SER A 515 30.69 -19.01 13.71
N GLN A 516 31.93 -19.49 13.81
CA GLN A 516 32.24 -20.83 14.32
C GLN A 516 31.85 -20.99 15.80
N ASN A 517 31.96 -19.91 16.57
CA ASN A 517 31.59 -19.86 17.99
C ASN A 517 30.12 -19.46 18.22
N GLY A 518 29.32 -19.28 17.15
CA GLY A 518 27.92 -18.89 17.26
C GLY A 518 27.68 -17.49 17.83
N LEU A 519 28.67 -16.59 17.69
CA LEU A 519 28.62 -15.21 18.19
C LEU A 519 28.13 -14.20 17.14
N LEU A 520 28.17 -14.55 15.85
CA LEU A 520 27.67 -13.68 14.77
C LEU A 520 26.15 -13.48 14.90
N PRO A 521 25.63 -12.24 15.02
CA PRO A 521 24.20 -12.01 15.16
C PRO A 521 23.42 -12.38 13.89
N ASN A 522 22.22 -12.94 14.07
CA ASN A 522 21.34 -13.28 12.95
C ASN A 522 20.71 -12.05 12.27
N THR A 523 20.66 -10.91 12.95
CA THR A 523 20.15 -9.63 12.43
C THR A 523 21.30 -8.64 12.27
N GLN A 524 21.24 -7.79 11.25
CA GLN A 524 22.25 -6.76 11.01
C GLN A 524 22.42 -5.80 12.22
N PRO A 525 23.66 -5.40 12.59
CA PRO A 525 23.94 -4.62 13.81
C PRO A 525 23.95 -3.08 13.63
N PHE A 526 23.74 -2.58 12.41
CA PHE A 526 23.84 -1.17 12.04
C PHE A 526 22.59 -0.34 12.35
N ASN A 527 21.58 -0.90 13.01
CA ASN A 527 20.40 -0.17 13.50
C ASN A 527 20.68 0.72 14.74
N THR A 528 21.92 0.76 15.19
CA THR A 528 22.38 1.61 16.29
C THR A 528 23.28 2.73 15.77
N ALA A 529 23.57 3.73 16.63
CA ALA A 529 24.50 4.79 16.29
C ALA A 529 25.91 4.22 15.98
N PRO A 530 26.66 4.82 15.05
CA PRO A 530 26.37 6.07 14.33
C PRO A 530 25.49 5.90 13.08
N TRP A 531 25.30 4.69 12.56
CA TRP A 531 24.64 4.49 11.26
C TRP A 531 23.13 4.66 11.30
N ASN A 532 22.48 4.23 12.39
CA ASN A 532 21.02 4.25 12.56
C ASN A 532 20.28 3.72 11.32
N TYR A 533 20.81 2.64 10.74
CA TYR A 533 20.27 2.01 9.54
C TYR A 533 19.11 1.09 9.90
N ASN A 534 17.90 1.49 9.52
CA ASN A 534 16.64 0.81 9.84
C ASN A 534 16.34 -0.42 8.96
N GLY A 535 17.35 -0.98 8.27
CA GLY A 535 17.18 -2.18 7.47
C GLY A 535 16.84 -3.39 8.33
N SER A 536 16.06 -4.32 7.77
CA SER A 536 15.56 -5.52 8.45
C SER A 536 16.30 -6.80 8.01
N GLU A 537 17.50 -6.69 7.45
CA GLU A 537 18.25 -7.83 6.94
C GLU A 537 18.61 -8.83 8.05
N SER A 538 18.31 -10.09 7.79
CA SER A 538 18.61 -11.20 8.68
C SER A 538 19.13 -12.41 7.91
N LEU A 539 20.03 -13.18 8.52
CA LEU A 539 20.57 -14.43 7.98
C LEU A 539 19.47 -15.48 7.84
N SER A 540 18.97 -15.71 6.61
CA SER A 540 17.85 -16.64 6.36
C SER A 540 18.19 -18.11 6.62
N SER A 541 19.47 -18.47 6.52
CA SER A 541 20.00 -19.83 6.74
C SER A 541 20.79 -19.96 8.05
N GLY A 542 20.82 -18.90 8.88
CA GLY A 542 21.71 -18.80 10.04
C GLY A 542 23.18 -18.57 9.65
N SER A 543 24.08 -18.61 10.64
CA SER A 543 25.52 -18.39 10.41
C SER A 543 26.20 -19.59 9.71
N SER A 544 26.96 -19.33 8.65
CA SER A 544 27.79 -20.32 7.94
C SER A 544 29.24 -20.26 8.40
N SER A 545 29.95 -21.39 8.48
CA SER A 545 31.38 -21.44 8.84
C SER A 545 32.31 -20.61 7.94
N SER A 546 31.81 -20.11 6.80
CA SER A 546 32.52 -19.21 5.90
C SER A 546 32.26 -17.71 6.15
N PHE A 547 31.34 -17.35 7.04
CA PHE A 547 30.99 -15.96 7.35
C PHE A 547 31.94 -15.37 8.38
N VAL A 548 32.39 -14.15 8.10
CA VAL A 548 33.30 -13.38 8.96
C VAL A 548 32.49 -12.43 9.84
N ASP A 549 31.78 -11.49 9.21
CA ASP A 549 30.98 -10.48 9.89
C ASP A 549 29.95 -9.80 8.96
N TRP A 550 29.10 -8.94 9.51
CA TRP A 550 28.25 -8.00 8.79
C TRP A 550 29.04 -6.75 8.34
N VAL A 551 28.69 -6.22 7.17
CA VAL A 551 29.12 -4.90 6.69
C VAL A 551 27.91 -4.09 6.24
N LEU A 552 28.00 -2.76 6.31
CA LEU A 552 27.00 -1.86 5.74
C LEU A 552 27.56 -1.29 4.44
N VAL A 553 26.81 -1.45 3.36
CA VAL A 553 27.16 -0.91 2.05
C VAL A 553 26.30 0.30 1.76
N GLU A 554 26.92 1.39 1.32
CA GLU A 554 26.22 2.54 0.75
C GLU A 554 26.56 2.67 -0.74
N LEU A 555 25.54 2.94 -1.55
CA LEU A 555 25.71 3.51 -2.87
C LEU A 555 25.59 5.02 -2.76
N ARG A 556 26.57 5.74 -3.28
CA ARG A 556 26.60 7.21 -3.28
C ARG A 556 26.61 7.76 -4.70
N SER A 557 26.07 8.96 -4.86
CA SER A 557 25.94 9.61 -6.16
C SER A 557 27.31 9.79 -6.83
N SER A 558 27.42 9.45 -8.11
CA SER A 558 28.64 9.69 -8.90
C SER A 558 28.96 11.18 -9.09
N SER A 559 27.95 12.05 -9.00
CA SER A 559 28.14 13.51 -9.07
C SER A 559 28.40 14.15 -7.71
N ASN A 560 28.02 13.49 -6.61
CA ASN A 560 28.24 13.97 -5.26
C ASN A 560 28.50 12.81 -4.26
N PRO A 561 29.76 12.56 -3.89
CA PRO A 561 30.14 11.43 -3.04
C PRO A 561 29.73 11.56 -1.58
N THR A 562 29.10 12.66 -1.13
CA THR A 562 28.48 12.76 0.20
C THR A 562 27.00 12.37 0.19
N GLN A 563 26.37 12.29 -0.99
CA GLN A 563 24.95 11.97 -1.11
C GLN A 563 24.75 10.46 -1.20
N VAL A 564 24.13 9.89 -0.16
CA VAL A 564 23.74 8.48 -0.14
C VAL A 564 22.48 8.29 -1.00
N VAL A 565 22.56 7.37 -1.96
CA VAL A 565 21.45 6.95 -2.83
C VAL A 565 20.70 5.78 -2.21
N SER A 566 21.42 4.78 -1.70
CA SER A 566 20.83 3.62 -1.06
C SER A 566 21.81 2.96 -0.09
N ARG A 567 21.29 2.22 0.89
CA ARG A 567 22.05 1.50 1.91
C ARG A 567 21.56 0.07 2.02
N LYS A 568 22.45 -0.87 2.30
CA LYS A 568 22.09 -2.26 2.54
C LYS A 568 23.12 -2.96 3.42
N ALA A 569 22.67 -3.73 4.40
CA ALA A 569 23.55 -4.61 5.17
C ALA A 569 23.84 -5.89 4.38
N ALA A 570 25.09 -6.34 4.40
CA ALA A 570 25.58 -7.50 3.68
C ALA A 570 26.48 -8.37 4.55
N ILE A 571 26.66 -9.63 4.13
CA ILE A 571 27.51 -10.60 4.82
C ILE A 571 28.87 -10.67 4.14
N LEU A 572 29.92 -10.54 4.94
CA LEU A 572 31.29 -10.73 4.49
C LEU A 572 31.71 -12.20 4.64
N LYS A 573 32.15 -12.81 3.55
CA LYS A 573 32.72 -14.16 3.53
C LYS A 573 34.24 -14.13 3.72
N ASN A 574 34.82 -15.24 4.19
CA ASN A 574 36.25 -15.38 4.44
C ASN A 574 37.18 -15.14 3.24
N ASP A 575 36.68 -15.28 2.01
CA ASP A 575 37.41 -14.98 0.77
C ASP A 575 37.24 -13.52 0.29
N GLY A 576 36.66 -12.68 1.15
CA GLY A 576 36.40 -11.27 0.93
C GLY A 576 35.10 -10.96 0.19
N THR A 577 34.39 -11.97 -0.32
CA THR A 577 33.16 -11.77 -1.10
C THR A 577 32.03 -11.22 -0.24
N LEU A 578 31.33 -10.19 -0.73
CA LEU A 578 30.07 -9.75 -0.14
C LEU A 578 28.89 -10.56 -0.67
N LEU A 579 28.06 -11.01 0.25
CA LEU A 579 26.84 -11.78 0.01
C LEU A 579 25.63 -11.03 0.53
N ASN A 580 24.47 -11.30 -0.08
CA ASN A 580 23.18 -10.89 0.46
C ASN A 580 22.88 -11.67 1.74
N SER A 581 21.94 -11.19 2.55
CA SER A 581 21.59 -11.84 3.82
C SER A 581 20.97 -13.24 3.66
N ASP A 582 20.56 -13.60 2.44
CA ASP A 582 20.11 -14.94 2.07
C ASP A 582 21.22 -15.89 1.59
N GLY A 583 22.47 -15.40 1.53
CA GLY A 583 23.65 -16.14 1.07
C GLY A 583 23.88 -16.10 -0.45
N SER A 584 23.03 -15.44 -1.22
CA SER A 584 23.26 -15.22 -2.65
C SER A 584 24.43 -14.25 -2.90
N ILE A 585 25.07 -14.38 -4.07
CA ILE A 585 26.27 -13.60 -4.41
C ILE A 585 25.92 -12.15 -4.74
N GLY A 586 26.62 -11.22 -4.08
CA GLY A 586 26.47 -9.79 -4.27
C GLY A 586 25.46 -9.14 -3.33
N VAL A 587 25.28 -7.84 -3.46
CA VAL A 587 24.40 -7.01 -2.64
C VAL A 587 23.36 -6.37 -3.56
N PRO A 588 22.13 -6.92 -3.61
CA PRO A 588 21.10 -6.41 -4.51
C PRO A 588 20.45 -5.15 -3.93
N PHE A 589 20.43 -4.07 -4.70
CA PHE A 589 19.73 -2.84 -4.38
C PHE A 589 18.47 -2.72 -5.22
N SER A 590 17.32 -2.94 -4.58
CA SER A 590 16.02 -2.70 -5.19
C SER A 590 15.81 -1.20 -5.40
N ASN A 591 15.15 -0.84 -6.50
CA ASN A 591 14.78 0.55 -6.83
C ASN A 591 15.98 1.51 -7.03
N VAL A 592 17.16 0.99 -7.41
CA VAL A 592 18.31 1.83 -7.80
C VAL A 592 18.60 1.62 -9.28
N GLN A 593 18.69 2.69 -10.07
CA GLN A 593 18.91 2.59 -11.51
C GLN A 593 20.29 2.00 -11.86
N GLU A 594 20.41 1.33 -13.02
CA GLU A 594 21.72 1.03 -13.58
C GLU A 594 22.47 2.34 -13.84
N GLY A 595 23.74 2.38 -13.43
CA GLY A 595 24.50 3.61 -13.49
C GLY A 595 25.82 3.52 -12.75
N SER A 596 26.55 4.62 -12.76
CA SER A 596 27.80 4.76 -12.03
C SER A 596 27.56 5.30 -10.62
N TYR A 597 28.08 4.60 -9.61
CA TYR A 597 27.94 4.94 -8.18
C TYR A 597 29.26 4.80 -7.45
N TYR A 598 29.53 5.66 -6.47
CA TYR A 598 30.56 5.34 -5.49
C TYR A 598 30.04 4.26 -4.55
N VAL A 599 30.89 3.28 -4.24
CA VAL A 599 30.57 2.18 -3.33
C VAL A 599 31.32 2.41 -2.03
N ALA A 600 30.61 2.69 -0.94
CA ALA A 600 31.21 2.81 0.39
C ALA A 600 30.86 1.60 1.26
N VAL A 601 31.83 1.11 2.03
CA VAL A 601 31.70 -0.06 2.90
C VAL A 601 32.11 0.34 4.30
N PHE A 602 31.22 0.10 5.26
CA PHE A 602 31.38 0.37 6.67
C PHE A 602 31.37 -0.93 7.46
N HIS A 603 32.11 -0.96 8.56
CA HIS A 603 32.18 -2.06 9.49
C HIS A 603 32.22 -1.51 10.92
N ARG A 604 31.86 -2.35 11.90
CA ARG A 604 31.68 -1.93 13.29
C ARG A 604 32.95 -1.57 14.05
N ASN A 605 34.11 -2.01 13.57
CA ASN A 605 35.39 -1.69 14.21
C ASN A 605 36.57 -1.51 13.23
N HIS A 606 36.25 -1.27 11.96
CA HIS A 606 37.24 -0.96 10.92
C HIS A 606 36.89 0.35 10.22
N LEU A 607 37.93 1.10 9.81
CA LEU A 607 37.75 2.36 9.08
C LEU A 607 37.04 2.10 7.74
N ALA A 608 35.99 2.87 7.49
CA ALA A 608 35.24 2.81 6.24
C ALA A 608 36.12 3.07 5.02
N VAL A 609 35.79 2.42 3.90
CA VAL A 609 36.42 2.67 2.59
C VAL A 609 35.36 3.00 1.56
N MET A 610 35.74 3.75 0.53
CA MET A 610 34.88 4.07 -0.61
C MET A 610 35.66 3.83 -1.89
N SER A 611 35.00 3.42 -2.98
CA SER A 611 35.65 3.25 -4.29
C SER A 611 36.36 4.53 -4.72
N ALA A 612 37.55 4.43 -5.32
CA ALA A 612 38.33 5.60 -5.75
C ALA A 612 37.63 6.41 -6.84
N ASN A 613 36.85 5.73 -7.69
CA ASN A 613 36.02 6.30 -8.74
C ASN A 613 34.61 5.69 -8.69
N PRO A 614 33.61 6.29 -9.35
CA PRO A 614 32.32 5.66 -9.54
C PRO A 614 32.45 4.32 -10.27
N VAL A 615 31.72 3.32 -9.79
CA VAL A 615 31.65 1.96 -10.34
C VAL A 615 30.37 1.84 -11.14
N GLN A 616 30.47 1.35 -12.39
CA GLN A 616 29.28 1.05 -13.20
C GLN A 616 28.60 -0.21 -12.66
N LEU A 617 27.34 -0.07 -12.23
CA LEU A 617 26.54 -1.13 -11.63
C LEU A 617 25.30 -1.44 -12.47
N SER A 618 24.98 -2.73 -12.58
CA SER A 618 23.80 -3.29 -13.24
C SER A 618 23.35 -4.57 -12.53
N ALA A 619 22.33 -5.26 -13.05
CA ALA A 619 21.94 -6.58 -12.54
C ALA A 619 23.06 -7.62 -12.62
N ASN A 620 24.01 -7.42 -13.54
CA ASN A 620 25.16 -8.30 -13.77
C ASN A 620 26.48 -7.54 -13.59
N SER A 621 26.58 -6.71 -12.54
CA SER A 621 27.80 -5.93 -12.27
C SER A 621 29.05 -6.81 -12.25
N GLN A 622 30.14 -6.27 -12.78
CA GLN A 622 31.47 -6.84 -12.58
C GLN A 622 31.88 -6.74 -11.11
N ILE A 623 32.80 -7.60 -10.69
CA ILE A 623 33.31 -7.56 -9.32
C ILE A 623 34.15 -6.29 -9.15
N TYR A 624 33.75 -5.43 -8.21
CA TYR A 624 34.61 -4.37 -7.72
C TYR A 624 35.44 -4.88 -6.54
N ASP A 625 36.75 -5.04 -6.76
CA ASP A 625 37.63 -5.67 -5.80
C ASP A 625 38.54 -4.62 -5.15
N PHE A 626 38.27 -4.30 -3.88
CA PHE A 626 39.11 -3.39 -3.10
C PHE A 626 40.45 -4.03 -2.72
N THR A 627 40.56 -5.35 -2.77
CA THR A 627 41.67 -6.09 -2.17
C THR A 627 42.92 -6.11 -3.04
N ASN A 628 42.81 -5.75 -4.32
CA ASN A 628 43.90 -5.91 -5.29
C ASN A 628 44.73 -4.65 -5.58
N GLY A 629 44.40 -3.52 -4.94
CA GLY A 629 45.12 -2.27 -5.16
C GLY A 629 44.75 -1.18 -4.16
N MET A 630 45.75 -0.45 -3.66
CA MET A 630 45.53 0.71 -2.79
C MET A 630 44.76 1.84 -3.51
N ASP A 631 44.93 1.93 -4.83
CA ASP A 631 44.24 2.88 -5.73
C ASP A 631 42.77 2.52 -5.99
N LYS A 632 42.27 1.40 -5.45
CA LYS A 632 40.85 1.03 -5.51
C LYS A 632 40.01 1.76 -4.48
N ALA A 633 40.61 2.35 -3.45
CA ALA A 633 39.86 3.13 -2.48
C ALA A 633 40.20 4.63 -2.58
N TYR A 634 39.21 5.45 -2.25
CA TYR A 634 39.30 6.90 -2.26
C TYR A 634 40.19 7.41 -1.12
N GLY A 635 41.16 8.26 -1.45
CA GLY A 635 42.05 8.91 -0.49
C GLY A 635 43.52 8.52 -0.63
N THR A 636 44.35 9.02 0.28
CA THR A 636 45.78 8.68 0.39
C THR A 636 45.99 7.61 1.44
N ASN A 637 46.56 6.45 1.07
CA ASN A 637 46.67 5.27 1.93
C ASN A 637 45.36 4.91 2.65
N PRO A 638 44.24 4.74 1.93
CA PRO A 638 42.91 4.51 2.53
C PRO A 638 42.71 3.11 3.11
N MET A 639 43.65 2.18 2.91
CA MET A 639 43.56 0.77 3.30
C MET A 639 44.88 0.25 3.86
N ALA A 640 44.82 -0.72 4.75
CA ALA A 640 45.98 -1.44 5.27
C ALA A 640 46.60 -2.33 4.18
N ASN A 641 47.92 -2.32 4.07
CA ASN A 641 48.66 -3.30 3.26
C ASN A 641 48.79 -4.60 4.06
N LEU A 642 48.16 -5.67 3.58
CA LEU A 642 48.12 -6.98 4.23
C LEU A 642 49.22 -7.93 3.72
N GLY A 643 50.12 -7.43 2.88
CA GLY A 643 51.19 -8.20 2.23
C GLY A 643 50.75 -8.81 0.89
N ASN A 644 51.72 -9.23 0.08
CA ASN A 644 51.50 -9.88 -1.22
C ASN A 644 50.60 -9.11 -2.22
N GLY A 645 50.54 -7.78 -2.10
CA GLY A 645 49.67 -6.95 -2.93
C GLY A 645 48.19 -7.00 -2.53
N ILE A 646 47.88 -7.53 -1.35
CA ILE A 646 46.53 -7.60 -0.80
C ILE A 646 46.30 -6.41 0.14
N PHE A 647 45.13 -5.80 0.06
CA PHE A 647 44.72 -4.66 0.87
C PHE A 647 43.40 -4.94 1.60
N GLY A 648 43.18 -4.26 2.73
CA GLY A 648 41.95 -4.36 3.50
C GLY A 648 41.68 -3.14 4.38
N MET A 649 40.48 -3.09 4.97
CA MET A 649 40.09 -2.01 5.88
C MET A 649 41.00 -2.01 7.12
N TYR A 650 41.45 -0.83 7.55
CA TYR A 650 42.21 -0.69 8.79
C TYR A 650 41.34 -1.07 9.98
N THR A 651 41.87 -1.89 10.88
CA THR A 651 41.17 -2.28 12.12
C THR A 651 41.50 -1.33 13.28
N GLY A 652 40.56 -1.12 14.21
CA GLY A 652 40.79 -0.40 15.46
C GLY A 652 39.85 0.79 15.73
N ASP A 653 38.88 1.06 14.85
CA ASP A 653 37.88 2.13 15.02
C ASP A 653 36.67 1.59 15.81
N GLY A 654 36.91 1.19 17.05
CA GLY A 654 35.92 0.50 17.89
C GLY A 654 34.71 1.35 18.28
N ASN A 655 34.80 2.68 18.22
CA ASN A 655 33.64 3.55 18.41
C ASN A 655 32.99 3.99 17.08
N SER A 656 33.55 3.57 15.94
CA SER A 656 33.05 3.84 14.60
C SER A 656 32.94 5.32 14.26
N ASN A 657 33.81 6.16 14.84
CA ASN A 657 33.76 7.61 14.64
C ASN A 657 34.59 8.07 13.41
N GLY A 658 35.21 7.13 12.69
CA GLY A 658 36.02 7.40 11.51
C GLY A 658 37.51 7.66 11.82
N GLY A 659 37.96 7.45 13.04
CA GLY A 659 39.36 7.62 13.43
C GLY A 659 39.82 6.61 14.48
N ILE A 660 40.95 5.96 14.22
CA ILE A 660 41.59 5.05 15.18
C ILE A 660 42.41 5.88 16.14
N THR A 661 41.88 6.08 17.34
CA THR A 661 42.43 7.00 18.33
C THR A 661 42.47 6.39 19.72
N ILE A 662 42.99 7.15 20.69
CA ILE A 662 43.03 6.75 22.09
C ILE A 662 41.64 6.48 22.68
N ALA A 663 40.59 7.06 22.09
CA ALA A 663 39.21 6.84 22.52
C ALA A 663 38.80 5.38 22.28
N ASP A 664 39.14 4.79 21.12
CA ASP A 664 38.83 3.38 20.83
C ASP A 664 39.46 2.43 21.84
N ARG A 665 40.69 2.74 22.28
CA ARG A 665 41.36 1.96 23.30
C ARG A 665 40.75 2.15 24.68
N ASN A 666 40.55 3.40 25.12
CA ASN A 666 40.18 3.69 26.50
C ASN A 666 38.67 3.56 26.77
N GLU A 667 37.83 3.87 25.79
CA GLU A 667 36.37 3.91 25.92
C GLU A 667 35.69 2.63 25.41
N VAL A 668 36.33 1.91 24.48
CA VAL A 668 35.76 0.68 23.90
C VAL A 668 36.53 -0.58 24.33
N TRP A 669 37.81 -0.68 23.97
CA TRP A 669 38.59 -1.89 24.25
C TRP A 669 38.81 -2.12 25.75
N LEU A 670 39.26 -1.12 26.50
CA LEU A 670 39.65 -1.27 27.91
C LEU A 670 38.48 -1.74 28.80
N PRO A 671 37.24 -1.22 28.67
CA PRO A 671 36.09 -1.73 29.40
C PRO A 671 35.67 -3.16 29.01
N GLN A 672 36.02 -3.59 27.80
CA GLN A 672 35.66 -4.92 27.27
C GLN A 672 36.80 -5.95 27.44
N ASN A 673 38.02 -5.54 27.76
CA ASN A 673 39.17 -6.43 27.88
C ASN A 673 38.93 -7.57 28.88
N GLY A 674 39.18 -8.81 28.42
CA GLY A 674 38.92 -10.04 29.17
C GLY A 674 37.51 -10.62 29.00
N THR A 675 36.67 -10.02 28.15
CA THR A 675 35.31 -10.51 27.88
C THR A 675 35.21 -11.21 26.52
N LEU A 676 34.22 -12.10 26.38
CA LEU A 676 33.91 -12.84 25.15
C LEU A 676 32.59 -12.33 24.57
N GLY A 677 32.47 -12.32 23.24
CA GLY A 677 31.22 -12.03 22.55
C GLY A 677 31.41 -11.25 21.25
N TYR A 678 30.29 -10.80 20.67
CA TYR A 678 30.27 -9.90 19.53
C TYR A 678 30.45 -8.45 20.00
N LEU A 679 31.71 -8.03 20.15
CA LEU A 679 32.08 -6.80 20.87
C LEU A 679 32.93 -5.86 20.00
N ASN A 680 32.71 -4.56 20.08
CA ASN A 680 33.41 -3.61 19.19
C ASN A 680 34.93 -3.55 19.44
N GLY A 681 35.40 -3.85 20.64
CA GLY A 681 36.82 -3.94 20.99
C GLY A 681 37.52 -5.20 20.48
N ASP A 682 36.80 -6.17 19.91
CA ASP A 682 37.36 -7.39 19.31
C ASP A 682 37.87 -7.07 17.89
N PHE A 683 39.06 -6.48 17.83
CA PHE A 683 39.66 -5.94 16.60
C PHE A 683 40.15 -7.03 15.66
N ASN A 684 40.38 -8.25 16.15
CA ASN A 684 40.78 -9.40 15.33
C ASN A 684 39.61 -10.35 14.97
N LEU A 685 38.42 -10.11 15.54
CA LEU A 685 37.18 -10.89 15.34
C LEU A 685 37.34 -12.36 15.77
N ASP A 686 38.12 -12.63 16.81
CA ASP A 686 38.31 -13.99 17.34
C ASP A 686 37.25 -14.40 18.38
N GLY A 687 36.37 -13.46 18.77
CA GLY A 687 35.31 -13.63 19.75
C GLY A 687 35.71 -13.24 21.17
N GLY A 688 36.93 -12.74 21.40
CA GLY A 688 37.38 -12.25 22.69
C GLY A 688 38.13 -10.93 22.60
N VAL A 689 37.85 -9.99 23.50
CA VAL A 689 38.61 -8.75 23.60
C VAL A 689 39.81 -8.98 24.50
N THR A 690 41.01 -8.99 23.94
CA THR A 690 42.26 -9.30 24.64
C THR A 690 43.37 -8.32 24.34
N ILE A 691 44.53 -8.48 24.99
CA ILE A 691 45.71 -7.65 24.73
C ILE A 691 46.25 -7.81 23.29
N HIS A 692 45.87 -8.87 22.56
CA HIS A 692 46.26 -9.05 21.16
C HIS A 692 45.60 -8.01 20.25
N ASP A 693 44.35 -7.63 20.51
CA ASP A 693 43.64 -6.59 19.76
C ASP A 693 44.40 -5.27 19.78
N VAL A 694 44.92 -4.88 20.94
CA VAL A 694 45.69 -3.63 21.05
C VAL A 694 47.10 -3.79 20.50
N ASN A 695 47.80 -4.86 20.88
CA ASN A 695 49.22 -5.00 20.56
C ASN A 695 49.48 -5.26 19.08
N LEU A 696 48.62 -6.03 18.41
CA LEU A 696 48.83 -6.44 17.02
C LEU A 696 48.11 -5.51 16.03
N TYR A 697 47.05 -4.82 16.45
CA TYR A 697 46.15 -4.11 15.54
C TYR A 697 46.01 -2.63 15.88
N TRP A 698 45.48 -2.28 17.06
CA TRP A 698 45.24 -0.87 17.37
C TRP A 698 46.55 -0.05 17.42
N ASN A 699 47.62 -0.55 18.06
CA ASN A 699 48.88 0.18 18.21
C ASN A 699 49.54 0.55 16.87
N ILE A 700 49.40 -0.30 15.85
CA ILE A 700 50.02 -0.06 14.54
C ILE A 700 49.19 0.88 13.66
N ASN A 701 47.89 1.01 13.93
CA ASN A 701 46.97 1.83 13.15
C ASN A 701 46.57 3.14 13.84
N ASN A 702 46.89 3.30 15.13
CA ASN A 702 46.57 4.50 15.91
C ASN A 702 47.09 5.78 15.21
N GLY A 703 46.19 6.75 15.06
CA GLY A 703 46.41 7.98 14.30
C GLY A 703 45.92 7.94 12.85
N THR A 704 45.34 6.82 12.40
CA THR A 704 44.74 6.70 11.06
C THR A 704 43.28 7.14 11.09
N MET A 705 42.82 7.83 10.05
CA MET A 705 41.42 8.26 9.89
C MET A 705 40.91 7.89 8.50
N THR A 706 39.60 7.61 8.40
CA THR A 706 38.96 7.44 7.09
C THR A 706 38.89 8.78 6.35
N GLN A 707 38.96 8.70 5.03
CA GLN A 707 38.77 9.84 4.12
C GLN A 707 37.41 9.78 3.42
N VAL A 708 36.57 8.79 3.76
CA VAL A 708 35.21 8.67 3.22
C VAL A 708 34.41 9.91 3.66
N PRO A 709 33.85 10.70 2.71
CA PRO A 709 33.14 11.95 3.02
C PRO A 709 31.84 11.80 3.82
#